data_AF-A0A1X7IGB4-F1
#
_entry.id   AF-A0A1X7IGB4-F1
#
_cell.length_a   1.000
_cell.length_b   1.000
_cell.length_c   1.000
_cell.angle_alpha   90.00
_cell.angle_beta   90.00
_cell.angle_gamma   90.00
#
_symmetry.space_group_name_H-M   'P 1'
#
loop_
_entity.id
_entity.type
_entity.pdbx_description
1 polymer ?
#
loop_
_entity_poly.entity_id
_entity_poly.type
_entity_poly.pdbx_seq_one_letter_code
_entity_poly.pdbx_strand_id
1 'polypeptide(L)'
;MRKPGLLSLPWTIALFAIAAVGGGLACWNPAPLMKSNRSMMDRYIDSLSSSCSSTSLVAVLAQEPSFQDLGSWPWPRSTHGELLTKLSQAKTVVVDLLFPESSSLSEDLLLAGEVRDHGNCVLAIHLSDTGEGTKPIPPYEQLYRSVKHVGVANVAPDVDGLYRFSYPLWNVEGRSLPSITLAGAMAHTGDTVGLETGPLYSYLTLGDRVFPMTPDGGVVLSPFDLKDIPVYEYVDVLRGRVSEDKFKGSLVVVGINAAGLGVQDTLSMYRDGRVRSVPGALFVALSIHNLLQDRAIAVLPTWAGGIWASLASLAGGLLGLMAFSWSWMALLATVAVVLVLPYFTLEVLYMWIPTTGALWGLFLAYVTVASIRAISMSRSVKMGSIYTDVLSSITSDSWNGGAERSPEGILDRVWPEIEKLTSIRLLEKNLSEKDAQDLSHSGAVVALDDSSSLLKIPGGDPPYRLLVKPAQGWEGLVVLGWFKNVSREDLRSAMAMILSVSWFSVALKREQERLLAVEGAIKAVVAAVDAKDPETRGHSERVASLSRELAVALGCSSDFVEELVLGATLHDVGKIGIPDAILQKPAKLTEDEFARIKEHPSLGRDILKTVKLSSTARQALLEHHEKLDGSGYPEGLSGDQVSLAGRIVAVADAFDALSSRRTYKEGWPLEKILELFDQGSGILYDPKVVKALHSVGPDWHRQNHKTGDRTS
;
A
#
# COMPACT_ATOMS: atom_id res chain seq x y z
N MET A 1 -6.03 -40.47 -31.03
CA MET A 1 -4.97 -39.45 -31.19
C MET A 1 -5.37 -38.52 -32.32
N ARG A 2 -5.78 -37.28 -32.04
CA ARG A 2 -5.92 -36.22 -33.05
C ARG A 2 -4.67 -35.35 -32.99
N LYS A 3 -4.01 -35.15 -34.14
CA LYS A 3 -2.82 -34.29 -34.26
C LYS A 3 -3.15 -32.89 -33.74
N PRO A 4 -2.28 -32.24 -32.95
CA PRO A 4 -2.45 -30.85 -32.60
C PRO A 4 -2.27 -30.04 -33.89
N GLY A 5 -3.38 -29.60 -34.47
CA GLY A 5 -3.34 -28.64 -35.58
C GLY A 5 -2.67 -27.38 -35.08
N LEU A 6 -1.62 -26.93 -35.79
CA LEU A 6 -1.04 -25.60 -35.63
C LEU A 6 -2.17 -24.56 -35.49
N LEU A 7 -2.10 -23.75 -34.43
CA LEU A 7 -2.77 -22.46 -34.26
C LEU A 7 -4.12 -22.36 -34.98
N SER A 8 -5.20 -22.91 -34.41
CA SER A 8 -6.52 -22.53 -34.92
C SER A 8 -6.68 -21.01 -34.82
N LEU A 9 -7.29 -20.39 -35.84
CA LEU A 9 -7.51 -18.95 -35.98
C LEU A 9 -7.98 -18.20 -34.70
N PRO A 10 -8.75 -18.82 -33.76
CA PRO A 10 -9.08 -18.17 -32.49
C PRO A 10 -7.89 -17.86 -31.58
N TRP A 11 -6.82 -18.67 -31.63
CA TRP A 11 -5.66 -18.53 -30.74
C TRP A 11 -4.76 -17.38 -31.14
N THR A 12 -4.56 -17.18 -32.44
CA THR A 12 -3.82 -16.03 -32.96
C THR A 12 -4.54 -14.73 -32.62
N ILE A 13 -5.87 -14.69 -32.79
CA ILE A 13 -6.67 -13.50 -32.44
C ILE A 13 -6.55 -13.15 -30.95
N ALA A 14 -6.62 -14.15 -30.06
CA ALA A 14 -6.45 -13.93 -28.62
C ALA A 14 -5.05 -13.37 -28.28
N LEU A 15 -3.99 -13.92 -28.89
CA LEU A 15 -2.63 -13.42 -28.72
C LEU A 15 -2.48 -11.95 -29.14
N PHE A 16 -3.02 -11.57 -30.29
CA PHE A 16 -3.00 -10.19 -30.74
C PHE A 16 -3.80 -9.26 -29.84
N ALA A 17 -4.95 -9.70 -29.32
CA ALA A 17 -5.74 -8.92 -28.37
C ALA A 17 -4.99 -8.66 -27.06
N ILE A 18 -4.29 -9.67 -26.51
CA ILE A 18 -3.51 -9.50 -25.28
C ILE A 18 -2.29 -8.62 -25.52
N ALA A 19 -1.61 -8.79 -26.65
CA ALA A 19 -0.50 -7.90 -27.03
C ALA A 19 -0.98 -6.44 -27.16
N ALA A 20 -2.18 -6.21 -27.70
CA ALA A 20 -2.78 -4.89 -27.77
C ALA A 20 -3.15 -4.33 -26.39
N VAL A 21 -3.66 -5.14 -25.46
CA VAL A 21 -3.95 -4.73 -24.08
C VAL A 21 -2.65 -4.43 -23.33
N GLY A 22 -1.62 -5.27 -23.45
CA GLY A 22 -0.30 -5.04 -22.87
C GLY A 22 0.34 -3.76 -23.40
N GLY A 23 0.25 -3.52 -24.71
CA GLY A 23 0.67 -2.27 -25.33
C GLY A 23 -0.13 -1.06 -24.84
N GLY A 24 -1.46 -1.18 -24.73
CA GLY A 24 -2.34 -0.13 -24.23
C GLY A 24 -2.06 0.26 -22.78
N LEU A 25 -1.88 -0.72 -21.90
CA LEU A 25 -1.52 -0.49 -20.49
C LEU A 25 -0.12 0.13 -20.35
N ALA A 26 0.84 -0.30 -21.18
CA ALA A 26 2.17 0.29 -21.22
C ALA A 26 2.16 1.75 -21.73
N CYS A 27 1.27 2.07 -22.67
CA CYS A 27 1.03 3.46 -23.10
C CYS A 27 0.32 4.30 -22.02
N TRP A 28 -0.61 3.70 -21.25
CA TRP A 28 -1.34 4.38 -20.18
C TRP A 28 -0.45 4.75 -18.98
N ASN A 29 0.56 3.93 -18.70
CA ASN A 29 1.65 4.18 -17.74
C ASN A 29 1.21 4.83 -16.40
N PRO A 30 0.32 4.19 -15.61
CA PRO A 30 -0.15 4.74 -14.34
C PRO A 30 0.98 4.93 -13.31
N ALA A 31 0.77 5.85 -12.35
CA ALA A 31 1.78 6.27 -11.38
C ALA A 31 2.53 5.11 -10.68
N PRO A 32 1.91 4.01 -10.23
CA PRO A 32 2.64 2.90 -9.62
C PRO A 32 3.63 2.23 -10.58
N LEU A 33 3.28 2.08 -11.86
CA LEU A 33 4.16 1.52 -12.89
C LEU A 33 5.30 2.48 -13.23
N MET A 34 5.02 3.78 -13.26
CA MET A 34 6.04 4.82 -13.41
C MET A 34 7.06 4.73 -12.28
N LYS A 35 6.63 4.71 -11.02
CA LYS A 35 7.50 4.60 -9.84
C LYS A 35 8.39 3.36 -9.91
N SER A 36 7.81 2.21 -10.26
CA SER A 36 8.59 0.97 -10.43
C SER A 36 9.61 1.08 -11.57
N ASN A 37 9.25 1.71 -12.69
CA ASN A 37 10.16 1.90 -13.82
C ASN A 37 11.30 2.86 -13.47
N ARG A 38 11.00 3.94 -12.73
CA ARG A 38 11.99 4.90 -12.22
C ARG A 38 12.94 4.26 -11.22
N SER A 39 12.46 3.41 -10.33
CA SER A 39 13.32 2.63 -9.43
C SER A 39 14.29 1.69 -10.18
N MET A 40 13.87 1.13 -11.33
CA MET A 40 14.79 0.36 -12.17
C MET A 40 15.79 1.26 -12.88
N MET A 41 15.32 2.37 -13.46
CA MET A 41 16.16 3.38 -14.11
C MET A 41 17.25 3.88 -13.16
N ASP A 42 16.89 4.18 -11.91
CA ASP A 42 17.81 4.60 -10.85
C ASP A 42 18.95 3.60 -10.63
N ARG A 43 18.62 2.32 -10.44
CA ARG A 43 19.62 1.27 -10.23
C ARG A 43 20.56 1.12 -11.43
N TYR A 44 20.04 1.27 -12.64
CA TYR A 44 20.80 1.13 -13.87
C TYR A 44 21.63 2.37 -14.20
N ILE A 45 21.11 3.57 -13.93
CA ILE A 45 21.87 4.80 -14.04
C ILE A 45 23.03 4.77 -13.06
N ASP A 46 22.80 4.42 -11.79
CA ASP A 46 23.87 4.34 -10.77
C ASP A 46 25.04 3.41 -11.18
N SER A 47 24.76 2.33 -11.93
CA SER A 47 25.79 1.43 -12.46
C SER A 47 26.63 1.99 -13.62
N LEU A 48 26.14 3.02 -14.33
CA LEU A 48 26.88 3.69 -15.41
C LEU A 48 27.94 4.68 -14.90
N SER A 49 28.11 4.82 -13.58
CA SER A 49 29.01 5.80 -12.99
C SER A 49 30.45 5.59 -13.47
N SER A 50 31.00 6.62 -14.12
CA SER A 50 32.41 6.69 -14.50
C SER A 50 33.04 7.90 -13.84
N SER A 51 34.32 7.81 -13.45
CA SER A 51 35.10 8.95 -12.98
C SER A 51 35.15 10.07 -14.04
N CYS A 52 34.87 11.31 -13.64
CA CYS A 52 35.10 12.48 -14.48
C CYS A 52 36.36 13.24 -14.03
N SER A 53 37.11 13.78 -15.00
CA SER A 53 38.34 14.53 -14.78
C SER A 53 38.16 16.06 -14.86
N SER A 54 36.94 16.61 -14.69
CA SER A 54 36.72 18.03 -14.98
C SER A 54 37.07 18.95 -13.80
N THR A 55 38.25 19.56 -13.86
CA THR A 55 38.74 20.65 -13.00
C THR A 55 38.07 22.01 -13.23
N SER A 56 36.90 22.07 -13.89
CA SER A 56 36.31 23.31 -14.42
C SER A 56 35.04 23.80 -13.69
N LEU A 57 34.56 23.09 -12.67
CA LEU A 57 33.32 23.42 -11.95
C LEU A 57 33.58 23.53 -10.45
N VAL A 58 33.06 24.59 -9.82
CA VAL A 58 33.23 24.87 -8.39
C VAL A 58 31.90 25.32 -7.80
N ALA A 59 31.62 24.96 -6.55
CA ALA A 59 30.45 25.44 -5.82
C ALA A 59 30.87 26.30 -4.63
N VAL A 60 30.14 27.40 -4.40
CA VAL A 60 30.28 28.27 -3.24
C VAL A 60 28.94 28.29 -2.51
N LEU A 61 28.87 27.66 -1.34
CA LEU A 61 27.62 27.46 -0.63
C LEU A 61 27.60 28.26 0.67
N ALA A 62 26.51 28.99 0.92
CA ALA A 62 26.21 29.56 2.21
C ALA A 62 25.59 28.49 3.11
N GLN A 63 26.39 27.95 4.02
CA GLN A 63 25.97 26.95 5.00
C GLN A 63 25.98 27.57 6.42
N GLU A 64 25.75 26.75 7.43
CA GLU A 64 25.68 27.16 8.84
C GLU A 64 26.80 28.13 9.28
N PRO A 65 28.09 27.93 8.93
CA PRO A 65 29.16 28.86 9.29
C PRO A 65 28.95 30.27 8.72
N SER A 66 28.41 30.40 7.52
CA SER A 66 28.12 31.71 6.93
C SER A 66 27.00 32.43 7.66
N PHE A 67 25.95 31.72 8.11
CA PHE A 67 24.88 32.34 8.91
C PHE A 67 25.35 32.72 10.32
N GLN A 68 26.27 31.96 10.90
CA GLN A 68 26.88 32.31 12.18
C GLN A 68 27.76 33.57 12.10
N ASP A 69 28.51 33.75 11.02
CA ASP A 69 29.42 34.90 10.85
C ASP A 69 28.70 36.16 10.35
N LEU A 70 27.79 36.00 9.37
CA LEU A 70 27.13 37.12 8.68
C LEU A 70 25.76 37.48 9.28
N GLY A 71 25.20 36.63 10.16
CA GLY A 71 23.92 36.85 10.81
C GLY A 71 22.71 36.46 9.96
N SER A 72 21.55 37.05 10.28
CA SER A 72 20.25 36.67 9.71
C SER A 72 20.13 36.97 8.21
N TRP A 73 19.55 36.02 7.48
CA TRP A 73 19.15 36.15 6.08
C TRP A 73 17.90 37.03 5.90
N PRO A 74 17.71 37.75 4.78
CA PRO A 74 18.66 37.96 3.68
C PRO A 74 19.77 38.97 4.03
N TRP A 75 20.97 38.75 3.49
CA TRP A 75 22.10 39.66 3.68
C TRP A 75 22.03 40.87 2.72
N PRO A 76 22.73 41.99 3.05
CA PRO A 76 22.81 43.16 2.17
C PRO A 76 23.39 42.83 0.79
N ARG A 77 22.97 43.56 -0.25
CA ARG A 77 23.41 43.32 -1.64
C ARG A 77 24.90 43.62 -1.84
N SER A 78 25.46 44.54 -1.06
CA SER A 78 26.90 44.78 -0.95
C SER A 78 27.67 43.52 -0.56
N THR A 79 27.14 42.69 0.34
CA THR A 79 27.76 41.40 0.74
C THR A 79 27.88 40.45 -0.46
N HIS A 80 26.86 40.42 -1.32
CA HIS A 80 26.89 39.61 -2.53
C HIS A 80 27.79 40.22 -3.61
N GLY A 81 27.85 41.56 -3.69
CA GLY A 81 28.76 42.27 -4.57
C GLY A 81 30.22 41.98 -4.24
N GLU A 82 30.60 42.08 -2.97
CA GLU A 82 31.95 41.76 -2.49
C GLU A 82 32.35 40.30 -2.80
N LEU A 83 31.42 39.35 -2.66
CA LEU A 83 31.66 37.98 -3.07
C LEU A 83 31.95 37.89 -4.57
N LEU A 84 31.16 38.54 -5.42
CA LEU A 84 31.40 38.55 -6.87
C LEU A 84 32.76 39.13 -7.23
N THR A 85 33.21 40.17 -6.51
CA THR A 85 34.58 40.71 -6.68
C THR A 85 35.64 39.64 -6.40
N LYS A 86 35.47 38.81 -5.36
CA LYS A 86 36.36 37.67 -5.05
C LYS A 86 36.30 36.55 -6.07
N LEU A 87 35.21 36.46 -6.82
CA LEU A 87 35.01 35.48 -7.89
C LEU A 87 35.37 36.03 -9.28
N SER A 88 35.98 37.21 -9.38
CA SER A 88 36.31 37.88 -10.65
C SER A 88 37.18 37.07 -11.63
N GLN A 89 37.96 36.10 -11.13
CA GLN A 89 38.75 35.21 -11.98
C GLN A 89 37.96 34.02 -12.56
N ALA A 90 36.72 33.81 -12.10
CA ALA A 90 35.83 32.82 -12.66
C ALA A 90 35.46 33.19 -14.10
N LYS A 91 35.35 32.18 -14.98
CA LYS A 91 34.88 32.41 -16.35
C LYS A 91 33.40 32.74 -16.38
N THR A 92 32.64 32.14 -15.47
CA THR A 92 31.19 32.29 -15.34
C THR A 92 30.80 32.12 -13.89
N VAL A 93 29.91 32.98 -13.41
CA VAL A 93 29.31 32.86 -12.07
C VAL A 93 27.82 32.71 -12.21
N VAL A 94 27.28 31.61 -11.70
CA VAL A 94 25.84 31.33 -11.65
C VAL A 94 25.38 31.55 -10.22
N VAL A 95 24.51 32.55 -10.02
CA VAL A 95 24.02 32.94 -8.71
C VAL A 95 22.60 32.40 -8.53
N ASP A 96 22.52 31.27 -7.83
CA ASP A 96 21.28 30.61 -7.41
C ASP A 96 20.79 31.21 -6.08
N LEU A 97 20.59 32.53 -6.09
CA LEU A 97 20.03 33.32 -5.00
C LEU A 97 18.93 34.20 -5.56
N LEU A 98 17.81 34.28 -4.84
CA LEU A 98 16.68 35.10 -5.24
C LEU A 98 16.82 36.51 -4.70
N PHE A 99 16.54 37.46 -5.59
CA PHE A 99 16.65 38.89 -5.32
C PHE A 99 15.37 39.68 -5.70
N PRO A 100 14.15 39.19 -5.39
CA PRO A 100 12.90 39.80 -5.84
C PRO A 100 12.52 41.09 -5.10
N GLU A 101 12.97 41.23 -3.85
CA GLU A 101 12.64 42.37 -3.01
C GLU A 101 13.45 43.62 -3.39
N SER A 102 12.80 44.78 -3.23
CA SER A 102 13.46 46.08 -3.32
C SER A 102 14.42 46.27 -2.15
N SER A 103 15.65 46.72 -2.41
CA SER A 103 16.59 47.18 -1.39
C SER A 103 16.73 48.71 -1.44
N SER A 104 17.73 49.26 -0.73
CA SER A 104 18.14 50.64 -0.97
C SER A 104 18.73 50.77 -2.38
N LEU A 105 18.40 51.86 -3.09
CA LEU A 105 18.89 52.07 -4.46
C LEU A 105 20.43 52.00 -4.55
N SER A 106 21.14 52.45 -3.51
CA SER A 106 22.59 52.33 -3.41
C SER A 106 23.07 50.87 -3.35
N GLU A 107 22.41 50.02 -2.57
CA GLU A 107 22.73 48.60 -2.45
C GLU A 107 22.47 47.84 -3.75
N ASP A 108 21.34 48.11 -4.41
CA ASP A 108 21.01 47.49 -5.69
C ASP A 108 21.97 47.90 -6.81
N LEU A 109 22.40 49.17 -6.82
CA LEU A 109 23.38 49.67 -7.79
C LEU A 109 24.78 49.10 -7.58
N LEU A 110 25.19 48.83 -6.33
CA LEU A 110 26.49 48.21 -6.03
C LEU A 110 26.54 46.80 -6.62
N LEU A 111 25.58 45.94 -6.29
CA LEU A 111 25.54 44.59 -6.83
C LEU A 111 25.35 44.58 -8.36
N ALA A 112 24.51 45.47 -8.90
CA ALA A 112 24.33 45.61 -10.35
C ALA A 112 25.61 46.07 -11.07
N GLY A 113 26.46 46.85 -10.40
CA GLY A 113 27.80 47.21 -10.88
C GLY A 113 28.69 45.99 -11.01
N GLU A 114 28.86 45.23 -9.92
CA GLU A 114 29.70 44.03 -9.89
C GLU A 114 29.23 42.95 -10.89
N VAL A 115 27.92 42.74 -11.00
CA VAL A 115 27.32 41.83 -12.00
C VAL A 115 27.69 42.25 -13.42
N ARG A 116 27.64 43.55 -13.72
CA ARG A 116 27.97 44.10 -15.03
C ARG A 116 29.47 44.02 -15.32
N ASP A 117 30.29 44.32 -14.32
CA ASP A 117 31.75 44.33 -14.43
C ASP A 117 32.31 42.91 -14.64
N HIS A 118 31.72 41.91 -14.00
CA HIS A 118 32.04 40.50 -14.26
C HIS A 118 31.64 40.07 -15.70
N GLY A 119 30.53 40.58 -16.23
CA GLY A 119 30.11 40.43 -17.62
C GLY A 119 29.57 39.06 -18.07
N ASN A 120 29.89 37.98 -17.33
CA ASN A 120 29.39 36.60 -17.52
C ASN A 120 28.76 36.04 -16.24
N CYS A 121 27.87 36.82 -15.62
CA CYS A 121 27.07 36.40 -14.48
C CYS A 121 25.68 35.92 -14.95
N VAL A 122 25.12 34.92 -14.27
CA VAL A 122 23.76 34.41 -14.48
C VAL A 122 22.98 34.57 -13.18
N LEU A 123 21.83 35.24 -13.24
CA LEU A 123 20.95 35.41 -12.08
C LEU A 123 19.73 34.50 -12.15
N ALA A 124 19.31 33.99 -10.99
CA ALA A 124 18.11 33.19 -10.82
C ALA A 124 16.81 34.00 -11.02
N ILE A 125 15.83 33.37 -11.67
CA ILE A 125 14.42 33.76 -11.69
C ILE A 125 13.65 32.65 -11.02
N HIS A 126 12.61 32.99 -10.24
CA HIS A 126 11.72 32.01 -9.64
C HIS A 126 10.34 32.05 -10.30
N LEU A 127 9.71 30.91 -10.53
CA LEU A 127 8.33 30.80 -10.98
C LEU A 127 7.41 30.62 -9.77
N SER A 128 6.37 31.43 -9.67
CA SER A 128 5.35 31.33 -8.63
C SER A 128 3.99 30.99 -9.24
N ASP A 129 3.28 30.07 -8.63
CA ASP A 129 1.90 29.74 -9.00
C ASP A 129 0.93 30.63 -8.21
N THR A 130 0.39 31.65 -8.87
CA THR A 130 -0.43 32.67 -8.20
C THR A 130 -1.94 32.38 -8.28
N GLY A 131 -2.35 31.14 -8.58
CA GLY A 131 -3.76 30.77 -8.78
C GLY A 131 -4.39 31.30 -10.08
N GLU A 132 -3.85 32.39 -10.63
CA GLU A 132 -4.10 32.91 -11.99
C GLU A 132 -3.16 32.31 -13.05
N GLY A 133 -2.28 31.38 -12.66
CA GLY A 133 -1.25 30.78 -13.51
C GLY A 133 0.17 31.03 -12.99
N THR A 134 1.13 30.38 -13.64
CA THR A 134 2.55 30.46 -13.32
C THR A 134 3.16 31.74 -13.86
N LYS A 135 3.67 32.61 -12.96
CA LYS A 135 4.32 33.89 -13.32
C LYS A 135 5.79 33.89 -12.91
N PRO A 136 6.68 34.45 -13.74
CA PRO A 136 8.09 34.62 -13.37
C PRO A 136 8.25 35.80 -12.41
N ILE A 137 9.05 35.57 -11.37
CA ILE A 137 9.53 36.55 -10.39
C ILE A 137 11.01 36.80 -10.71
N PRO A 138 11.31 37.86 -11.50
CA PRO A 138 12.69 38.20 -11.82
C PRO A 138 13.39 38.84 -10.61
N PRO A 139 14.73 38.96 -10.66
CA PRO A 139 15.46 39.88 -9.81
C PRO A 139 14.89 41.30 -9.92
N TYR A 140 15.10 42.10 -8.87
CA TYR A 140 14.74 43.51 -8.87
C TYR A 140 15.28 44.26 -10.10
N GLU A 141 14.54 45.25 -10.59
CA GLU A 141 14.67 45.79 -11.95
C GLU A 141 16.09 46.25 -12.33
N GLN A 142 16.81 46.86 -11.39
CA GLN A 142 18.19 47.34 -11.57
C GLN A 142 19.16 46.18 -11.83
N LEU A 143 18.99 45.06 -11.12
CA LEU A 143 19.80 43.86 -11.28
C LEU A 143 19.44 43.12 -12.57
N TYR A 144 18.14 42.99 -12.85
CA TYR A 144 17.67 42.37 -14.08
C TYR A 144 18.24 43.04 -15.32
N ARG A 145 18.34 44.38 -15.32
CA ARG A 145 18.95 45.16 -16.42
C ARG A 145 20.47 45.07 -16.49
N SER A 146 21.14 44.63 -15.42
CA SER A 146 22.60 44.55 -15.35
C SER A 146 23.18 43.25 -15.90
N VAL A 147 22.37 42.19 -15.96
CA VAL A 147 22.79 40.84 -16.33
C VAL A 147 22.44 40.52 -17.79
N LYS A 148 23.30 39.76 -18.47
CA LYS A 148 23.04 39.28 -19.84
C LYS A 148 22.16 38.04 -19.87
N HIS A 149 22.29 37.20 -18.85
CA HIS A 149 21.63 35.91 -18.76
C HIS A 149 20.88 35.79 -17.44
N VAL A 150 19.65 35.34 -17.55
CA VAL A 150 18.79 34.96 -16.43
C VAL A 150 18.29 33.56 -16.69
N GLY A 151 18.04 32.79 -15.63
CA GLY A 151 17.48 31.46 -15.80
C GLY A 151 16.57 31.06 -14.66
N VAL A 152 15.56 30.24 -14.99
CA VAL A 152 14.60 29.72 -14.03
C VAL A 152 15.30 28.73 -13.08
N ALA A 153 15.29 29.04 -11.78
CA ALA A 153 15.90 28.21 -10.74
C ALA A 153 14.99 27.06 -10.27
N ASN A 154 13.70 27.10 -10.59
CA ASN A 154 12.76 26.05 -10.23
C ASN A 154 13.21 24.70 -10.77
N VAL A 155 13.04 23.70 -9.92
CA VAL A 155 13.24 22.29 -10.22
C VAL A 155 11.94 21.55 -9.97
N ALA A 156 11.62 20.58 -10.81
CA ALA A 156 10.43 19.75 -10.66
C ALA A 156 10.82 18.34 -10.20
N PRO A 157 10.21 17.81 -9.12
CA PRO A 157 10.40 16.41 -8.77
C PRO A 157 9.67 15.50 -9.76
N ASP A 158 10.17 14.28 -9.91
CA ASP A 158 9.49 13.21 -10.64
C ASP A 158 8.32 12.63 -9.81
N VAL A 159 7.60 11.65 -10.35
CA VAL A 159 6.36 11.07 -9.78
C VAL A 159 6.47 10.48 -8.36
N ASP A 160 7.68 10.27 -7.86
CA ASP A 160 7.98 9.75 -6.52
C ASP A 160 8.68 10.79 -5.62
N GLY A 161 8.78 12.05 -6.04
CA GLY A 161 9.43 13.11 -5.28
C GLY A 161 10.94 13.20 -5.50
N LEU A 162 11.54 12.32 -6.32
CA LEU A 162 12.97 12.32 -6.58
C LEU A 162 13.32 13.17 -7.81
N TYR A 163 14.47 13.84 -7.76
CA TYR A 163 14.96 14.71 -8.83
C TYR A 163 15.91 13.95 -9.75
N ARG A 164 15.44 13.67 -10.97
CA ARG A 164 16.18 12.89 -12.00
C ARG A 164 16.42 13.63 -13.30
N PHE A 165 15.62 14.66 -13.55
CA PHE A 165 15.61 15.40 -14.79
C PHE A 165 16.03 16.85 -14.53
N SER A 166 16.86 17.38 -15.40
CA SER A 166 17.00 18.84 -15.57
C SER A 166 16.08 19.25 -16.70
N TYR A 167 15.24 20.27 -16.49
CA TYR A 167 14.36 20.83 -17.52
C TYR A 167 15.02 22.07 -18.12
N PRO A 168 15.70 21.98 -19.28
CA PRO A 168 16.54 23.05 -19.77
C PRO A 168 15.73 24.29 -20.17
N LEU A 169 14.48 24.07 -20.60
CA LEU A 169 13.55 25.10 -21.04
C LEU A 169 12.22 24.97 -20.28
N TRP A 170 11.69 26.09 -19.82
CA TRP A 170 10.40 26.20 -19.14
C TRP A 170 9.42 27.00 -20.00
N ASN A 171 8.22 26.47 -20.21
CA ASN A 171 7.17 27.19 -20.93
C ASN A 171 6.30 27.97 -19.94
N VAL A 172 6.39 29.30 -19.98
CA VAL A 172 5.68 30.21 -19.07
C VAL A 172 4.98 31.28 -19.89
N GLU A 173 3.66 31.36 -19.79
CA GLU A 173 2.83 32.31 -20.55
C GLU A 173 3.09 32.29 -22.08
N GLY A 174 3.36 31.11 -22.64
CA GLY A 174 3.64 30.93 -24.07
C GLY A 174 5.05 31.35 -24.50
N ARG A 175 5.94 31.67 -23.55
CA ARG A 175 7.36 31.96 -23.77
C ARG A 175 8.21 30.82 -23.24
N SER A 176 9.23 30.44 -24.00
CA SER A 176 10.25 29.50 -23.55
C SER A 176 11.36 30.25 -22.82
N LEU A 177 11.50 30.01 -21.53
CA LEU A 177 12.56 30.58 -20.69
C LEU A 177 13.63 29.53 -20.42
N PRO A 178 14.93 29.87 -20.51
CA PRO A 178 15.98 28.96 -20.10
C PRO A 178 15.92 28.74 -18.58
N SER A 179 16.16 27.52 -18.16
CA SER A 179 16.53 27.22 -16.77
C SER A 179 17.87 27.87 -16.41
N ILE A 180 18.13 28.01 -15.11
CA ILE A 180 19.42 28.48 -14.60
C ILE A 180 20.57 27.58 -15.05
N THR A 181 20.30 26.29 -15.25
CA THR A 181 21.28 25.31 -15.73
C THR A 181 21.63 25.54 -17.20
N LEU A 182 20.63 25.72 -18.06
CA LEU A 182 20.86 26.04 -19.47
C LEU A 182 21.51 27.41 -19.64
N ALA A 183 21.02 28.43 -18.92
CA ALA A 183 21.59 29.77 -18.95
C ALA A 183 23.06 29.78 -18.49
N GLY A 184 23.38 29.02 -17.44
CA GLY A 184 24.76 28.80 -16.96
C GLY A 184 25.66 28.16 -18.02
N ALA A 185 25.18 27.11 -18.68
CA ALA A 185 25.93 26.44 -19.75
C ALA A 185 26.16 27.38 -20.95
N MET A 186 25.13 28.11 -21.39
CA MET A 186 25.22 29.11 -22.46
C MET A 186 26.20 30.24 -22.12
N ALA A 187 26.14 30.78 -20.90
CA ALA A 187 27.05 31.84 -20.47
C ALA A 187 28.51 31.36 -20.39
N HIS A 188 28.71 30.06 -20.13
CA HIS A 188 30.04 29.48 -20.03
C HIS A 188 30.66 29.12 -21.38
N THR A 189 29.87 28.60 -22.32
CA THR A 189 30.39 28.21 -23.64
C THR A 189 30.31 29.35 -24.65
N GLY A 190 29.33 30.24 -24.51
CA GLY A 190 28.96 31.24 -25.52
C GLY A 190 28.13 30.65 -26.67
N ASP A 191 27.69 29.39 -26.55
CA ASP A 191 26.98 28.68 -27.60
C ASP A 191 25.51 29.10 -27.68
N THR A 192 24.95 29.02 -28.89
CA THR A 192 23.51 29.19 -29.11
C THR A 192 22.75 27.89 -28.84
N VAL A 193 21.51 28.03 -28.38
CA VAL A 193 20.60 26.91 -28.15
C VAL A 193 19.67 26.75 -29.34
N GLY A 194 19.52 25.50 -29.80
CA GLY A 194 18.47 25.10 -30.73
C GLY A 194 17.55 24.05 -30.12
N LEU A 195 16.34 23.95 -30.68
CA LEU A 195 15.39 22.89 -30.36
C LEU A 195 14.95 22.27 -31.68
N GLU A 196 15.20 20.97 -31.82
CA GLU A 196 14.81 20.20 -33.00
C GLU A 196 13.87 19.07 -32.59
N THR A 197 12.88 18.75 -33.42
CA THR A 197 11.95 17.66 -33.15
C THR A 197 12.23 16.50 -34.09
N GLY A 198 12.69 15.38 -33.53
CA GLY A 198 12.87 14.13 -34.27
C GLY A 198 11.64 13.23 -34.30
N PRO A 199 11.72 12.10 -35.02
CA PRO A 199 10.64 11.12 -35.08
C PRO A 199 10.42 10.36 -33.75
N LEU A 200 11.46 10.22 -32.92
CA LEU A 200 11.40 9.50 -31.64
C LEU A 200 11.44 10.43 -30.42
N TYR A 201 12.17 11.53 -30.48
CA TYR A 201 12.34 12.47 -29.38
C TYR A 201 12.70 13.85 -29.90
N SER A 202 12.46 14.87 -29.09
CA SER A 202 13.00 16.21 -29.33
C SER A 202 14.44 16.28 -28.83
N TYR A 203 15.24 17.13 -29.46
CA TYR A 203 16.65 17.35 -29.15
C TYR A 203 16.85 18.80 -28.79
N LEU A 204 17.55 19.04 -27.69
CA LEU A 204 18.16 20.33 -27.39
C LEU A 204 19.57 20.33 -27.99
N THR A 205 19.91 21.33 -28.78
CA THR A 205 21.27 21.53 -29.26
C THR A 205 21.93 22.68 -28.49
N LEU A 206 23.17 22.49 -28.07
CA LEU A 206 24.00 23.52 -27.44
C LEU A 206 25.37 23.52 -28.13
N GLY A 207 25.53 24.41 -29.11
CA GLY A 207 26.64 24.34 -30.07
C GLY A 207 26.54 23.05 -30.88
N ASP A 208 27.63 22.27 -30.91
CA ASP A 208 27.69 20.98 -31.61
C ASP A 208 27.16 19.80 -30.76
N ARG A 209 26.78 20.03 -29.49
CA ARG A 209 26.29 18.99 -28.57
C ARG A 209 24.78 18.79 -28.71
N VAL A 210 24.32 17.55 -28.54
CA VAL A 210 22.92 17.17 -28.77
C VAL A 210 22.37 16.37 -27.59
N PHE A 211 21.31 16.89 -26.97
CA PHE A 211 20.67 16.30 -25.80
C PHE A 211 19.26 15.81 -26.14
N PRO A 212 19.01 14.49 -26.23
CA PRO A 212 17.65 13.94 -26.25
C PRO A 212 16.84 14.40 -25.05
N MET A 213 15.63 14.88 -25.32
CA MET A 213 14.67 15.31 -24.32
C MET A 213 13.55 14.29 -24.17
N THR A 214 13.06 14.14 -22.94
CA THR A 214 11.82 13.42 -22.66
C THR A 214 10.62 14.16 -23.28
N PRO A 215 9.46 13.52 -23.44
CA PRO A 215 8.26 14.18 -23.99
C PRO A 215 7.81 15.43 -23.24
N ASP A 216 8.10 15.51 -21.93
CA ASP A 216 7.84 16.66 -21.05
C ASP A 216 9.01 17.68 -21.03
N GLY A 217 10.05 17.45 -21.83
CA GLY A 217 11.16 18.39 -22.03
C GLY A 217 12.30 18.29 -21.04
N GLY A 218 12.38 17.20 -20.27
CA GLY A 218 13.47 16.93 -19.33
C GLY A 218 14.67 16.25 -20.01
N VAL A 219 15.87 16.48 -19.47
CA VAL A 219 17.10 15.75 -19.81
C VAL A 219 17.52 14.96 -18.57
N VAL A 220 17.76 13.66 -18.73
CA VAL A 220 18.15 12.80 -17.62
C VAL A 220 19.54 13.17 -17.12
N LEU A 221 19.68 13.29 -15.81
CA LEU A 221 20.97 13.51 -15.16
C LEU A 221 21.77 12.20 -15.11
N SER A 222 22.93 12.22 -15.75
CA SER A 222 23.94 11.15 -15.71
C SER A 222 24.57 11.03 -14.32
N PRO A 223 25.14 9.86 -13.97
CA PRO A 223 25.71 9.71 -12.66
C PRO A 223 27.03 10.48 -12.52
N PHE A 224 27.17 11.28 -11.47
CA PHE A 224 28.40 12.00 -11.14
C PHE A 224 28.56 12.05 -9.62
N ASP A 225 29.77 11.80 -9.12
CA ASP A 225 30.06 11.90 -7.68
C ASP A 225 30.19 13.37 -7.29
N LEU A 226 29.24 13.85 -6.48
CA LEU A 226 29.25 15.23 -6.00
C LEU A 226 30.52 15.59 -5.22
N LYS A 227 31.26 14.60 -4.69
CA LYS A 227 32.56 14.83 -4.06
C LYS A 227 33.62 15.39 -5.01
N ASP A 228 33.44 15.20 -6.31
CA ASP A 228 34.39 15.68 -7.32
C ASP A 228 34.22 17.18 -7.60
N ILE A 229 33.12 17.82 -7.16
CA ILE A 229 32.95 19.27 -7.22
C ILE A 229 33.57 19.89 -5.95
N PRO A 230 34.62 20.71 -6.07
CA PRO A 230 35.12 21.48 -4.95
C PRO A 230 34.03 22.40 -4.41
N VAL A 231 33.71 22.26 -3.12
CA VAL A 231 32.74 23.10 -2.41
C VAL A 231 33.50 23.99 -1.44
N TYR A 232 33.29 25.30 -1.53
CA TYR A 232 33.83 26.28 -0.59
C TYR A 232 32.68 26.96 0.16
N GLU A 233 32.92 27.28 1.42
CA GLU A 233 31.95 28.03 2.24
C GLU A 233 31.89 29.49 1.76
N TYR A 234 30.68 30.04 1.66
CA TYR A 234 30.43 31.40 1.19
C TYR A 234 31.26 32.44 1.96
N VAL A 235 31.23 32.38 3.30
CA VAL A 235 31.96 33.33 4.13
C VAL A 235 33.47 33.19 3.99
N ASP A 236 34.00 31.99 3.75
CA ASP A 236 35.44 31.79 3.57
C ASP A 236 35.94 32.43 2.27
N VAL A 237 35.14 32.36 1.21
CA VAL A 237 35.43 33.07 -0.04
C VAL A 237 35.33 34.58 0.15
N LEU A 238 34.23 35.05 0.76
CA LEU A 238 34.00 36.47 1.03
C LEU A 238 35.14 37.10 1.85
N ARG A 239 35.59 36.42 2.90
CA ARG A 239 36.68 36.88 3.78
C ARG A 239 38.08 36.67 3.19
N GLY A 240 38.20 36.11 1.98
CA GLY A 240 39.49 35.85 1.32
C GLY A 240 40.32 34.73 1.95
N ARG A 241 39.68 33.80 2.69
CA ARG A 241 40.34 32.59 3.23
C ARG A 241 40.59 31.54 2.15
N VAL A 242 39.88 31.63 1.02
CA VAL A 242 40.09 30.84 -0.19
C VAL A 242 40.84 31.68 -1.23
N SER A 243 41.90 31.14 -1.80
CA SER A 243 42.68 31.81 -2.85
C SER A 243 41.87 31.95 -4.15
N GLU A 244 41.87 33.14 -4.74
CA GLU A 244 41.15 33.43 -5.99
C GLU A 244 41.61 32.57 -7.19
N ASP A 245 42.85 32.09 -7.18
CA ASP A 245 43.40 31.18 -8.20
C ASP A 245 42.59 29.88 -8.32
N LYS A 246 41.87 29.48 -7.26
CA LYS A 246 40.99 28.31 -7.26
C LYS A 246 39.78 28.48 -8.18
N PHE A 247 39.40 29.71 -8.51
CA PHE A 247 38.25 30.00 -9.36
C PHE A 247 38.65 30.29 -10.80
N LYS A 248 39.95 30.42 -11.09
CA LYS A 248 40.46 30.86 -12.39
C LYS A 248 39.96 29.98 -13.55
N GLY A 249 39.19 30.58 -14.46
CA GLY A 249 38.65 29.89 -15.63
C GLY A 249 37.53 28.88 -15.34
N SER A 250 37.12 28.75 -14.07
CA SER A 250 36.07 27.83 -13.65
C SER A 250 34.66 28.40 -13.89
N LEU A 251 33.67 27.52 -13.89
CA LEU A 251 32.27 27.86 -13.67
C LEU A 251 31.99 27.74 -12.17
N VAL A 252 31.56 28.85 -11.56
CA VAL A 252 31.23 28.88 -10.13
C VAL A 252 29.71 28.94 -9.96
N VAL A 253 29.15 28.03 -9.17
CA VAL A 253 27.74 28.09 -8.75
C VAL A 253 27.66 28.56 -7.30
N VAL A 254 26.95 29.65 -7.06
CA VAL A 254 26.74 30.25 -5.74
C VAL A 254 25.32 29.97 -5.29
N GLY A 255 25.12 29.45 -4.08
CA GLY A 255 23.77 29.24 -3.53
C GLY A 255 23.75 29.00 -2.02
N ILE A 256 22.60 28.60 -1.47
CA ILE A 256 22.39 28.37 -0.03
C ILE A 256 22.25 26.88 0.27
N ASN A 257 22.73 26.47 1.44
CA ASN A 257 22.54 25.13 1.99
C ASN A 257 22.52 25.16 3.52
N ALA A 258 21.46 25.71 4.13
CA ALA A 258 21.30 25.76 5.59
C ALA A 258 20.00 25.12 6.09
N ALA A 259 20.14 24.00 6.79
CA ALA A 259 19.04 23.29 7.43
C ALA A 259 18.42 24.05 8.62
N GLY A 260 19.14 25.00 9.22
CA GLY A 260 18.73 25.73 10.44
C GLY A 260 17.63 26.78 10.27
N LEU A 261 17.33 27.21 9.03
CA LEU A 261 16.38 28.30 8.74
C LEU A 261 14.95 27.83 8.38
N GLY A 262 14.67 26.52 8.39
CA GLY A 262 13.38 25.99 7.93
C GLY A 262 13.14 26.12 6.41
N VAL A 263 14.13 26.62 5.67
CA VAL A 263 14.15 26.69 4.20
C VAL A 263 14.96 25.50 3.70
N GLN A 264 14.31 24.34 3.50
CA GLN A 264 14.97 23.16 2.93
C GLN A 264 15.13 23.35 1.42
N ASP A 265 16.21 24.01 1.00
CA ASP A 265 16.64 23.96 -0.41
C ASP A 265 17.54 22.73 -0.67
N THR A 266 17.00 21.56 -0.31
CA THR A 266 17.64 20.28 -0.58
C THR A 266 16.73 19.39 -1.38
N LEU A 267 17.30 18.77 -2.41
CA LEU A 267 16.62 17.94 -3.38
C LEU A 267 16.94 16.47 -3.10
N SER A 268 15.93 15.61 -3.14
CA SER A 268 16.11 14.17 -2.94
C SER A 268 16.52 13.49 -4.25
N MET A 269 17.69 12.86 -4.28
CA MET A 269 18.23 12.16 -5.46
C MET A 269 18.63 10.73 -5.12
N TYR A 270 18.46 9.78 -6.04
CA TYR A 270 18.98 8.41 -5.88
C TYR A 270 20.44 8.32 -6.31
N ARG A 271 21.34 7.92 -5.39
CA ARG A 271 22.79 7.89 -5.54
C ARG A 271 23.47 6.86 -4.64
N ASP A 272 24.45 6.12 -5.17
CA ASP A 272 25.20 5.08 -4.44
C ASP A 272 24.26 4.05 -3.78
N GLY A 273 23.27 3.59 -4.54
CA GLY A 273 22.27 2.62 -4.08
C GLY A 273 21.20 3.16 -3.10
N ARG A 274 21.19 4.45 -2.75
CA ARG A 274 20.26 5.03 -1.76
C ARG A 274 19.79 6.44 -2.09
N VAL A 275 18.68 6.88 -1.51
CA VAL A 275 18.22 8.27 -1.63
C VAL A 275 19.06 9.17 -0.72
N ARG A 276 19.58 10.27 -1.27
CA ARG A 276 20.35 11.30 -0.55
C ARG A 276 19.75 12.68 -0.78
N SER A 277 19.87 13.52 0.24
CA SER A 277 19.56 14.95 0.15
C SER A 277 20.77 15.68 -0.45
N VAL A 278 20.54 16.50 -1.47
CA VAL A 278 21.56 17.24 -2.23
C VAL A 278 21.17 18.73 -2.24
N PRO A 279 22.08 19.66 -1.93
CA PRO A 279 21.81 21.10 -2.03
C PRO A 279 21.37 21.52 -3.44
N GLY A 280 20.39 22.44 -3.55
CA GLY A 280 19.89 22.95 -4.84
C GLY A 280 21.00 23.43 -5.78
N ALA A 281 21.92 24.25 -5.27
CA ALA A 281 23.08 24.72 -6.04
C ALA A 281 24.01 23.60 -6.54
N LEU A 282 24.16 22.49 -5.80
CA LEU A 282 24.92 21.34 -6.27
C LEU A 282 24.17 20.57 -7.36
N PHE A 283 22.84 20.52 -7.30
CA PHE A 283 22.03 20.00 -8.38
C PHE A 283 22.13 20.86 -9.65
N VAL A 284 22.15 22.19 -9.51
CA VAL A 284 22.39 23.12 -10.63
C VAL A 284 23.76 22.88 -11.24
N ALA A 285 24.80 22.79 -10.42
CA ALA A 285 26.17 22.51 -10.85
C ALA A 285 26.26 21.17 -11.61
N LEU A 286 25.66 20.11 -11.06
CA LEU A 286 25.56 18.80 -11.70
C LEU A 286 24.84 18.86 -13.04
N SER A 287 23.72 19.58 -13.11
CA SER A 287 22.93 19.71 -14.33
C SER A 287 23.69 20.44 -15.43
N ILE A 288 24.41 21.51 -15.07
CA ILE A 288 25.30 22.21 -16.01
C ILE A 288 26.41 21.27 -16.49
N HIS A 289 27.03 20.52 -15.59
CA HIS A 289 28.07 19.55 -15.96
C HIS A 289 27.56 18.54 -17.01
N ASN A 290 26.34 18.04 -16.85
CA ASN A 290 25.72 17.13 -17.82
C ASN A 290 25.60 17.76 -19.21
N LEU A 291 25.19 19.03 -19.28
CA LEU A 291 25.10 19.78 -20.54
C LEU A 291 26.46 20.09 -21.17
N LEU A 292 27.55 20.09 -20.40
CA LEU A 292 28.89 20.35 -20.92
C LEU A 292 29.63 19.10 -21.41
N GLN A 293 29.29 17.92 -20.87
CA GLN A 293 29.99 16.65 -21.14
C GLN A 293 29.39 15.80 -22.28
N ASP A 294 28.32 16.26 -22.94
CA ASP A 294 27.63 15.52 -24.02
C ASP A 294 27.17 14.11 -23.60
N ARG A 295 26.84 13.94 -22.31
CA ARG A 295 26.39 12.66 -21.74
C ARG A 295 24.91 12.72 -21.44
N ALA A 296 24.11 12.59 -22.49
CA ALA A 296 22.66 12.59 -22.38
C ALA A 296 22.11 11.16 -22.44
N ILE A 297 21.30 10.77 -21.46
CA ILE A 297 20.54 9.51 -21.54
C ILE A 297 19.21 9.83 -22.20
N ALA A 298 18.95 9.21 -23.35
CA ALA A 298 17.66 9.31 -24.02
C ALA A 298 16.62 8.45 -23.30
N VAL A 299 15.47 9.04 -22.96
CA VAL A 299 14.31 8.28 -22.48
C VAL A 299 13.32 8.18 -23.61
N LEU A 300 13.06 6.94 -24.05
CA LEU A 300 12.13 6.70 -25.13
C LEU A 300 10.69 7.09 -24.72
N PRO A 301 9.88 7.60 -25.65
CA PRO A 301 8.48 7.90 -25.39
C PRO A 301 7.70 6.69 -24.86
N THR A 302 6.61 6.96 -24.13
CA THR A 302 5.72 5.91 -23.60
C THR A 302 5.16 5.01 -24.69
N TRP A 303 4.88 5.54 -25.89
CA TRP A 303 4.41 4.74 -27.02
C TRP A 303 5.44 3.72 -27.51
N ALA A 304 6.74 4.04 -27.47
CA ALA A 304 7.80 3.12 -27.82
C ALA A 304 7.91 1.99 -26.79
N GLY A 305 7.69 2.31 -25.51
CA GLY A 305 7.46 1.33 -24.45
C GLY A 305 6.24 0.43 -24.72
N GLY A 306 5.17 0.98 -25.29
CA GLY A 306 3.99 0.23 -25.75
C GLY A 306 4.31 -0.79 -26.85
N ILE A 307 5.12 -0.41 -27.84
CA ILE A 307 5.59 -1.33 -28.89
C ILE A 307 6.43 -2.44 -28.27
N TRP A 308 7.38 -2.08 -27.40
CA TRP A 308 8.22 -3.04 -26.69
C TRP A 308 7.39 -4.04 -25.87
N ALA A 309 6.38 -3.55 -25.14
CA ALA A 309 5.46 -4.38 -24.38
C ALA A 309 4.63 -5.30 -25.27
N SER A 310 4.21 -4.83 -26.44
CA SER A 310 3.45 -5.62 -27.42
C SER A 310 4.31 -6.76 -27.98
N LEU A 311 5.56 -6.49 -28.35
CA LEU A 311 6.52 -7.49 -28.84
C LEU A 311 6.83 -8.53 -27.76
N ALA A 312 7.06 -8.09 -26.52
CA ALA A 312 7.28 -8.99 -25.39
C ALA A 312 6.05 -9.88 -25.14
N SER A 313 4.85 -9.30 -25.09
CA SER A 313 3.59 -10.04 -24.95
C SER A 313 3.41 -11.10 -26.03
N LEU A 314 3.69 -10.75 -27.28
CA LEU A 314 3.63 -11.68 -28.42
C LEU A 314 4.62 -12.83 -28.26
N ALA A 315 5.88 -12.53 -27.91
CA ALA A 315 6.91 -13.54 -27.70
C ALA A 315 6.56 -14.50 -26.56
N GLY A 316 6.12 -13.98 -25.40
CA GLY A 316 5.68 -14.80 -24.27
C GLY A 316 4.47 -15.67 -24.59
N GLY A 317 3.51 -15.12 -25.36
CA GLY A 317 2.36 -15.87 -25.83
C GLY A 317 2.71 -17.00 -26.81
N LEU A 318 3.61 -16.76 -27.76
CA LEU A 318 4.11 -17.79 -28.69
C LEU A 318 4.84 -18.91 -27.95
N LEU A 319 5.68 -18.57 -26.96
CA LEU A 319 6.39 -19.56 -26.13
C LEU A 319 5.43 -20.38 -25.25
N GLY A 320 4.38 -19.74 -24.70
CA GLY A 320 3.32 -20.41 -23.95
C GLY A 320 2.57 -21.47 -24.77
N LEU A 321 2.47 -21.27 -26.09
CA LEU A 321 1.88 -22.24 -27.02
C LEU A 321 2.83 -23.38 -27.40
N MET A 322 4.14 -23.14 -27.42
CA MET A 322 5.14 -24.13 -27.87
C MET A 322 5.56 -25.15 -26.79
N ALA A 323 5.42 -24.84 -25.49
CA ALA A 323 5.95 -25.68 -24.42
C ALA A 323 4.90 -26.63 -23.79
N PHE A 324 5.02 -27.94 -24.04
CA PHE A 324 4.15 -28.97 -23.45
C PHE A 324 4.60 -29.43 -22.05
N SER A 325 5.88 -29.23 -21.68
CA SER A 325 6.43 -29.67 -20.37
C SER A 325 7.40 -28.68 -19.70
N TRP A 326 7.82 -27.60 -20.38
CA TRP A 326 8.86 -26.66 -19.91
C TRP A 326 8.37 -25.19 -19.86
N SER A 327 7.05 -24.96 -19.74
CA SER A 327 6.42 -23.63 -19.94
C SER A 327 6.95 -22.53 -19.02
N TRP A 328 7.30 -22.87 -17.78
CA TRP A 328 7.84 -21.90 -16.82
C TRP A 328 9.29 -21.48 -17.15
N MET A 329 10.11 -22.37 -17.72
CA MET A 329 11.50 -22.06 -18.09
C MET A 329 11.57 -21.09 -19.28
N ALA A 330 10.70 -21.26 -20.28
CA ALA A 330 10.61 -20.33 -21.41
C ALA A 330 10.12 -18.95 -20.99
N LEU A 331 9.17 -18.89 -20.04
CA LEU A 331 8.75 -17.63 -19.42
C LEU A 331 9.90 -16.96 -18.69
N LEU A 332 10.66 -17.69 -17.86
CA LEU A 332 11.83 -17.16 -17.17
C LEU A 332 12.89 -16.63 -18.12
N ALA A 333 13.18 -17.34 -19.22
CA ALA A 333 14.13 -16.87 -20.24
C ALA A 333 13.66 -15.57 -20.89
N THR A 334 12.36 -15.42 -21.16
CA THR A 334 11.79 -14.22 -21.77
C THR A 334 11.81 -13.04 -20.80
N VAL A 335 11.47 -13.28 -19.54
CA VAL A 335 11.59 -12.29 -18.46
C VAL A 335 13.04 -11.84 -18.33
N ALA A 336 14.00 -12.76 -18.36
CA ALA A 336 15.42 -12.43 -18.31
C ALA A 336 15.85 -11.54 -19.49
N VAL A 337 15.43 -11.86 -20.72
CA VAL A 337 15.72 -11.01 -21.90
C VAL A 337 15.09 -9.62 -21.77
N VAL A 338 13.85 -9.53 -21.27
CA VAL A 338 13.17 -8.23 -21.06
C VAL A 338 13.84 -7.40 -19.97
N LEU A 339 14.51 -8.02 -18.99
CA LEU A 339 15.29 -7.31 -17.99
C LEU A 339 16.69 -6.92 -18.47
N VAL A 340 17.34 -7.77 -19.27
CA VAL A 340 18.71 -7.58 -19.76
C VAL A 340 18.79 -6.64 -20.96
N LEU A 341 17.84 -6.67 -21.89
CA LEU A 341 17.91 -5.83 -23.09
C LEU A 341 17.89 -4.32 -22.75
N PRO A 342 17.03 -3.82 -21.86
CA PRO A 342 17.03 -2.41 -21.47
C PRO A 342 18.35 -1.98 -20.80
N TYR A 343 19.01 -2.90 -20.07
CA TYR A 343 20.35 -2.66 -19.55
C TYR A 343 21.37 -2.53 -20.68
N PHE A 344 21.35 -3.47 -21.64
CA PHE A 344 22.22 -3.44 -22.81
C PHE A 344 22.02 -2.19 -23.67
N THR A 345 20.78 -1.77 -23.92
CA THR A 345 20.51 -0.53 -24.68
C THR A 345 20.93 0.71 -23.93
N LEU A 346 20.86 0.70 -22.60
CA LEU A 346 21.34 1.80 -21.78
C LEU A 346 22.87 1.88 -21.79
N GLU A 347 23.56 0.75 -21.61
CA GLU A 347 25.04 0.67 -21.63
C GLU A 347 25.63 0.99 -23.01
N VAL A 348 25.03 0.48 -24.08
CA VAL A 348 25.61 0.58 -25.44
C VAL A 348 25.09 1.80 -26.20
N LEU A 349 23.81 2.15 -26.02
CA LEU A 349 23.16 3.19 -26.82
C LEU A 349 22.74 4.41 -25.99
N TYR A 350 22.99 4.43 -24.67
CA TYR A 350 22.51 5.47 -23.75
C TYR A 350 21.00 5.71 -23.84
N MET A 351 20.22 4.65 -24.11
CA MET A 351 18.77 4.71 -24.25
C MET A 351 18.06 3.89 -23.17
N TRP A 352 17.18 4.54 -22.40
CA TRP A 352 16.30 3.88 -21.44
C TRP A 352 14.98 3.46 -22.11
N ILE A 353 14.67 2.16 -22.03
CA ILE A 353 13.40 1.58 -22.44
C ILE A 353 12.60 1.19 -21.19
N PRO A 354 11.35 1.66 -21.03
CA PRO A 354 10.49 1.22 -19.94
C PRO A 354 10.26 -0.30 -19.94
N THR A 355 10.54 -0.96 -18.81
CA THR A 355 10.57 -2.43 -18.73
C THR A 355 9.31 -3.01 -18.08
N THR A 356 8.66 -2.25 -17.21
CA THR A 356 7.50 -2.69 -16.42
C THR A 356 6.30 -3.04 -17.31
N GLY A 357 6.03 -2.24 -18.35
CA GLY A 357 4.99 -2.52 -19.34
C GLY A 357 5.23 -3.84 -20.08
N ALA A 358 6.48 -4.16 -20.41
CA ALA A 358 6.83 -5.41 -21.06
C ALA A 358 6.68 -6.63 -20.14
N LEU A 359 7.03 -6.51 -18.86
CA LEU A 359 6.80 -7.57 -17.87
C LEU A 359 5.30 -7.82 -17.63
N TRP A 360 4.50 -6.76 -17.53
CA TRP A 360 3.04 -6.89 -17.39
C TRP A 360 2.40 -7.48 -18.64
N GLY A 361 2.81 -7.04 -19.82
CA GLY A 361 2.38 -7.60 -21.09
C GLY A 361 2.70 -9.10 -21.21
N LEU A 362 3.93 -9.49 -20.84
CA LEU A 362 4.34 -10.90 -20.76
C LEU A 362 3.50 -11.71 -19.76
N PHE A 363 3.28 -11.18 -18.56
CA PHE A 363 2.50 -11.84 -17.53
C PHE A 363 1.04 -12.03 -17.96
N LEU A 364 0.41 -10.99 -18.51
CA LEU A 364 -0.96 -11.06 -19.04
C LEU A 364 -1.04 -12.05 -20.21
N ALA A 365 -0.09 -12.02 -21.14
CA ALA A 365 -0.02 -12.99 -22.24
C ALA A 365 0.09 -14.42 -21.71
N TYR A 366 0.96 -14.66 -20.72
CA TYR A 366 1.09 -15.96 -20.08
C TYR A 366 -0.19 -16.39 -19.36
N VAL A 367 -0.75 -15.55 -18.49
CA VAL A 367 -1.99 -15.85 -17.75
C VAL A 367 -3.13 -16.11 -18.71
N THR A 368 -3.32 -15.27 -19.73
CA THR A 368 -4.39 -15.48 -20.70
C THR A 368 -4.16 -16.74 -21.54
N VAL A 369 -2.95 -17.02 -22.04
CA VAL A 369 -2.69 -18.29 -22.75
C VAL A 369 -2.89 -19.49 -21.81
N ALA A 370 -2.47 -19.40 -20.55
CA ALA A 370 -2.69 -20.44 -19.54
C ALA A 370 -4.17 -20.61 -19.22
N SER A 371 -4.94 -19.52 -19.07
CA SER A 371 -6.38 -19.52 -18.82
C SER A 371 -7.15 -20.04 -20.03
N ILE A 372 -6.85 -19.60 -21.24
CA ILE A 372 -7.54 -20.10 -22.44
C ILE A 372 -7.11 -21.55 -22.72
N ARG A 373 -5.87 -21.94 -22.45
CA ARG A 373 -5.45 -23.36 -22.48
C ARG A 373 -6.19 -24.17 -21.43
N ALA A 374 -6.33 -23.66 -20.21
CA ALA A 374 -7.14 -24.26 -19.16
C ALA A 374 -8.61 -24.36 -19.59
N ILE A 375 -9.16 -23.35 -20.28
CA ILE A 375 -10.53 -23.31 -20.82
C ILE A 375 -10.70 -24.21 -22.05
N SER A 376 -9.66 -24.40 -22.89
CA SER A 376 -9.73 -25.30 -24.05
C SER A 376 -9.53 -26.74 -23.62
N MET A 377 -8.65 -27.00 -22.66
CA MET A 377 -8.69 -28.22 -21.88
C MET A 377 -10.05 -28.32 -21.19
N SER A 378 -10.66 -27.19 -20.76
CA SER A 378 -11.99 -27.19 -20.19
C SER A 378 -13.13 -27.34 -21.24
N ARG A 379 -12.87 -27.26 -22.55
CA ARG A 379 -13.87 -27.52 -23.60
C ARG A 379 -13.90 -29.00 -23.97
N SER A 380 -12.84 -29.74 -23.67
CA SER A 380 -12.88 -31.19 -23.48
C SER A 380 -13.52 -31.61 -22.14
N VAL A 381 -14.03 -30.65 -21.35
CA VAL A 381 -14.50 -30.82 -19.95
C VAL A 381 -15.89 -30.17 -19.85
N LYS A 382 -16.91 -30.97 -20.14
CA LYS A 382 -18.28 -30.67 -19.67
C LYS A 382 -18.39 -30.55 -18.13
N MET A 383 -17.31 -30.82 -17.39
CA MET A 383 -17.24 -30.72 -15.92
C MET A 383 -17.17 -29.31 -15.35
N GLY A 384 -16.63 -28.34 -16.09
CA GLY A 384 -16.30 -27.03 -15.54
C GLY A 384 -17.54 -26.22 -15.17
N SER A 385 -18.55 -26.25 -16.04
CA SER A 385 -19.85 -25.60 -15.80
C SER A 385 -20.59 -26.25 -14.64
N ILE A 386 -20.59 -27.58 -14.56
CA ILE A 386 -21.20 -28.33 -13.45
C ILE A 386 -20.57 -27.90 -12.12
N TYR A 387 -19.24 -27.71 -12.07
CA TYR A 387 -18.54 -27.32 -10.85
C TYR A 387 -18.81 -25.87 -10.43
N THR A 388 -18.81 -24.93 -11.36
CA THR A 388 -19.07 -23.50 -11.07
C THR A 388 -20.52 -23.25 -10.71
N ASP A 389 -21.47 -23.85 -11.43
CA ASP A 389 -22.90 -23.63 -11.20
C ASP A 389 -23.31 -24.24 -9.85
N VAL A 390 -22.77 -25.40 -9.49
CA VAL A 390 -23.02 -26.04 -8.19
C VAL A 390 -22.36 -25.31 -7.02
N LEU A 391 -21.10 -24.87 -7.16
CA LEU A 391 -20.48 -24.06 -6.11
C LEU A 391 -21.25 -22.75 -5.93
N SER A 392 -21.71 -22.14 -7.02
CA SER A 392 -22.53 -20.93 -6.95
C SER A 392 -23.86 -21.17 -6.21
N SER A 393 -24.56 -22.27 -6.49
CA SER A 393 -25.81 -22.63 -5.81
C SER A 393 -25.62 -23.00 -4.33
N ILE A 394 -24.46 -23.55 -3.97
CA ILE A 394 -24.10 -23.79 -2.57
C ILE A 394 -23.86 -22.45 -1.87
N THR A 395 -23.18 -21.50 -2.50
CA THR A 395 -22.80 -20.22 -1.88
C THR A 395 -23.92 -19.19 -1.81
N SER A 396 -24.85 -19.16 -2.78
CA SER A 396 -25.93 -18.17 -2.81
C SER A 396 -27.00 -18.40 -1.75
N ASP A 397 -27.29 -19.66 -1.42
CA ASP A 397 -28.42 -20.02 -0.56
C ASP A 397 -28.00 -20.45 0.86
N SER A 398 -26.73 -20.80 1.09
CA SER A 398 -26.23 -21.23 2.41
C SER A 398 -25.93 -20.10 3.40
N TRP A 399 -25.86 -18.85 2.93
CA TRP A 399 -25.61 -17.69 3.78
C TRP A 399 -26.87 -17.16 4.48
N ASN A 400 -28.07 -17.45 3.96
CA ASN A 400 -29.32 -16.88 4.49
C ASN A 400 -30.21 -17.86 5.28
N GLY A 401 -29.86 -19.16 5.35
CA GLY A 401 -30.71 -20.18 5.97
C GLY A 401 -30.01 -20.95 7.10
N GLY A 402 -30.24 -20.54 8.34
CA GLY A 402 -29.87 -21.31 9.52
C GLY A 402 -30.88 -22.45 9.75
N ALA A 403 -30.64 -23.62 9.16
CA ALA A 403 -31.10 -24.92 9.68
C ALA A 403 -30.54 -26.04 8.80
N GLU A 404 -29.76 -26.92 9.42
CA GLU A 404 -29.18 -28.16 8.87
C GLU A 404 -28.23 -28.00 7.67
N ARG A 405 -26.98 -27.65 8.00
CA ARG A 405 -25.78 -27.82 7.17
C ARG A 405 -25.29 -29.27 7.19
N SER A 406 -26.21 -30.24 7.26
CA SER A 406 -25.86 -31.64 7.17
C SER A 406 -25.35 -31.94 5.76
N PRO A 407 -24.34 -32.80 5.60
CA PRO A 407 -23.88 -33.23 4.27
C PRO A 407 -25.02 -33.74 3.38
N GLU A 408 -26.03 -34.36 4.00
CA GLU A 408 -27.24 -34.87 3.35
C GLU A 408 -28.09 -33.73 2.78
N GLY A 409 -28.32 -32.67 3.55
CA GLY A 409 -29.09 -31.51 3.08
C GLY A 409 -28.35 -30.68 2.03
N ILE A 410 -27.01 -30.73 1.99
CA ILE A 410 -26.22 -30.08 0.92
C ILE A 410 -26.34 -30.88 -0.38
N LEU A 411 -26.16 -32.20 -0.33
CA LEU A 411 -26.34 -33.04 -1.52
C LEU A 411 -27.76 -32.98 -2.07
N ASP A 412 -28.79 -33.02 -1.22
CA ASP A 412 -30.20 -32.98 -1.66
C ASP A 412 -30.56 -31.70 -2.41
N ARG A 413 -29.92 -30.56 -2.06
CA ARG A 413 -30.12 -29.28 -2.74
C ARG A 413 -29.45 -29.22 -4.10
N VAL A 414 -28.25 -29.78 -4.19
CA VAL A 414 -27.36 -29.66 -5.34
C VAL A 414 -27.70 -30.72 -6.41
N TRP A 415 -28.11 -31.91 -5.97
CA TRP A 415 -28.30 -33.05 -6.85
C TRP A 415 -29.35 -32.85 -7.96
N PRO A 416 -30.52 -32.21 -7.72
CA PRO A 416 -31.52 -32.01 -8.75
C PRO A 416 -31.02 -31.22 -9.97
N GLU A 417 -30.14 -30.24 -9.78
CA GLU A 417 -29.54 -29.49 -10.90
C GLU A 417 -28.50 -30.33 -11.65
N ILE A 418 -27.75 -31.16 -10.94
CA ILE A 418 -26.81 -32.11 -11.57
C ILE A 418 -27.56 -33.15 -12.40
N GLU A 419 -28.68 -33.68 -11.90
CA GLU A 419 -29.51 -34.63 -12.65
C GLU A 419 -30.16 -33.97 -13.88
N LYS A 420 -30.40 -32.65 -13.88
CA LYS A 420 -30.82 -31.91 -15.08
C LYS A 420 -29.70 -31.69 -16.09
N LEU A 421 -28.49 -31.39 -15.61
CA LEU A 421 -27.32 -31.08 -16.44
C LEU A 421 -26.62 -32.35 -16.96
N THR A 422 -26.84 -33.49 -16.31
CA THR A 422 -26.23 -34.78 -16.64
C THR A 422 -27.30 -35.83 -16.91
N SER A 423 -26.90 -37.03 -17.37
CA SER A 423 -27.82 -38.19 -17.45
C SER A 423 -27.69 -39.12 -16.25
N ILE A 424 -27.20 -38.61 -15.11
CA ILE A 424 -26.85 -39.35 -13.89
C ILE A 424 -27.87 -39.04 -12.79
N ARG A 425 -28.26 -40.06 -12.01
CA ARG A 425 -29.17 -39.97 -10.86
C ARG A 425 -28.51 -40.51 -9.60
N LEU A 426 -28.79 -39.87 -8.46
CA LEU A 426 -28.44 -40.33 -7.12
C LEU A 426 -29.48 -41.38 -6.73
N LEU A 427 -29.02 -42.60 -6.51
CA LEU A 427 -29.88 -43.72 -6.17
C LEU A 427 -29.93 -43.91 -4.66
N GLU A 428 -28.78 -43.80 -4.00
CA GLU A 428 -28.67 -44.02 -2.57
C GLU A 428 -27.51 -43.24 -1.97
N LYS A 429 -27.68 -42.78 -0.73
CA LYS A 429 -26.68 -42.00 0.02
C LYS A 429 -26.41 -42.67 1.37
N ASN A 430 -25.20 -42.50 1.88
CA ASN A 430 -24.76 -42.96 3.20
C ASN A 430 -24.93 -44.47 3.45
N LEU A 431 -24.73 -45.28 2.42
CA LEU A 431 -24.80 -46.73 2.55
C LEU A 431 -23.66 -47.24 3.45
N SER A 432 -23.92 -48.16 4.37
CA SER A 432 -22.83 -48.70 5.19
C SER A 432 -21.87 -49.55 4.35
N GLU A 433 -20.63 -49.74 4.81
CA GLU A 433 -19.69 -50.64 4.14
C GLU A 433 -20.24 -52.08 4.03
N LYS A 434 -21.06 -52.50 5.00
CA LYS A 434 -21.71 -53.80 5.01
C LYS A 434 -22.80 -53.91 3.93
N ASP A 435 -23.67 -52.90 3.83
CA ASP A 435 -24.73 -52.85 2.80
C ASP A 435 -24.11 -52.82 1.39
N ALA A 436 -22.96 -52.16 1.23
CA ALA A 436 -22.25 -52.09 -0.04
C ALA A 436 -21.60 -53.42 -0.41
N GLN A 437 -21.06 -54.16 0.57
CA GLN A 437 -20.55 -55.51 0.38
C GLN A 437 -21.68 -56.48 -0.02
N ASP A 438 -22.84 -56.38 0.62
CA ASP A 438 -24.02 -57.21 0.31
C ASP A 438 -24.52 -56.94 -1.12
N LEU A 439 -24.58 -55.67 -1.54
CA LEU A 439 -24.89 -55.29 -2.93
C LEU A 439 -23.85 -55.84 -3.93
N SER A 440 -22.58 -55.86 -3.54
CA SER A 440 -21.46 -56.34 -4.37
C SER A 440 -21.57 -57.85 -4.70
N HIS A 441 -22.08 -58.66 -3.75
CA HIS A 441 -22.16 -60.11 -3.89
C HIS A 441 -23.26 -60.59 -4.86
N SER A 442 -24.18 -59.69 -5.25
CA SER A 442 -25.29 -60.01 -6.16
C SER A 442 -24.93 -60.13 -7.66
N GLY A 443 -23.70 -59.78 -8.05
CA GLY A 443 -23.14 -60.18 -9.35
C GLY A 443 -22.43 -59.08 -10.15
N ALA A 444 -21.09 -59.18 -10.20
CA ALA A 444 -20.10 -58.43 -10.99
C ALA A 444 -19.57 -57.11 -10.38
N VAL A 445 -18.65 -57.28 -9.42
CA VAL A 445 -17.74 -56.23 -8.93
C VAL A 445 -16.45 -56.26 -9.76
N VAL A 446 -16.02 -55.11 -10.28
CA VAL A 446 -14.61 -54.89 -10.67
C VAL A 446 -13.98 -54.00 -9.60
N ALA A 447 -13.14 -54.57 -8.75
CA ALA A 447 -12.36 -53.87 -7.73
C ALA A 447 -11.25 -52.99 -8.36
N LEU A 448 -10.63 -51.97 -7.74
CA LEU A 448 -10.96 -50.93 -6.74
C LEU A 448 -9.62 -50.16 -6.56
N ASP A 449 -9.53 -48.89 -6.95
CA ASP A 449 -8.52 -47.99 -6.40
C ASP A 449 -9.08 -47.32 -5.12
N ASP A 450 -8.24 -46.67 -4.30
CA ASP A 450 -8.58 -46.22 -2.93
C ASP A 450 -9.77 -45.23 -2.82
N SER A 451 -10.42 -44.87 -3.93
CA SER A 451 -11.47 -43.82 -3.98
C SER A 451 -12.77 -44.17 -4.74
N SER A 452 -12.89 -45.25 -5.52
CA SER A 452 -14.17 -45.60 -6.18
C SER A 452 -14.29 -47.02 -6.76
N SER A 453 -15.53 -47.54 -6.91
CA SER A 453 -15.84 -48.83 -7.58
C SER A 453 -17.00 -48.72 -8.57
N LEU A 454 -16.90 -49.40 -9.71
CA LEU A 454 -18.00 -49.55 -10.66
C LEU A 454 -18.70 -50.90 -10.44
N LEU A 455 -19.97 -50.87 -10.06
CA LEU A 455 -20.81 -52.05 -9.82
C LEU A 455 -21.68 -52.30 -11.05
N LYS A 456 -21.62 -53.50 -11.62
CA LYS A 456 -22.65 -53.94 -12.57
C LYS A 456 -23.75 -54.62 -11.75
N ILE A 457 -25.01 -54.23 -11.94
CA ILE A 457 -26.14 -54.86 -11.24
C ILE A 457 -27.01 -55.58 -12.27
N PRO A 458 -27.06 -56.92 -12.24
CA PRO A 458 -27.89 -57.70 -13.15
C PRO A 458 -29.37 -57.34 -12.99
N GLY A 459 -30.04 -56.94 -14.08
CA GLY A 459 -31.48 -56.64 -14.10
C GLY A 459 -31.89 -55.24 -13.65
N GLY A 460 -30.95 -54.37 -13.26
CA GLY A 460 -31.24 -52.96 -12.99
C GLY A 460 -31.41 -52.16 -14.27
N ASP A 461 -32.39 -51.24 -14.30
CA ASP A 461 -32.38 -50.11 -15.23
C ASP A 461 -31.99 -48.85 -14.44
N PRO A 462 -30.70 -48.45 -14.45
CA PRO A 462 -29.66 -48.90 -15.38
C PRO A 462 -28.79 -50.05 -14.89
N PRO A 463 -28.18 -50.82 -15.82
CA PRO A 463 -27.48 -52.08 -15.51
C PRO A 463 -26.12 -51.91 -14.82
N TYR A 464 -25.67 -50.67 -14.63
CA TYR A 464 -24.40 -50.32 -14.01
C TYR A 464 -24.63 -49.15 -13.04
N ARG A 465 -23.97 -49.21 -11.88
CA ARG A 465 -24.00 -48.20 -10.81
C ARG A 465 -22.58 -47.85 -10.39
N LEU A 466 -22.34 -46.59 -10.03
CA LEU A 466 -21.05 -46.13 -9.53
C LEU A 466 -21.14 -45.96 -8.02
N LEU A 467 -20.25 -46.62 -7.28
CA LEU A 467 -20.08 -46.47 -5.84
C LEU A 467 -18.90 -45.52 -5.59
N VAL A 468 -19.18 -44.42 -4.90
CA VAL A 468 -18.17 -43.39 -4.59
C VAL A 468 -17.91 -43.41 -3.09
N LYS A 469 -16.63 -43.52 -2.71
CA LYS A 469 -16.19 -43.37 -1.33
C LYS A 469 -15.97 -41.89 -1.03
N PRO A 470 -16.66 -41.31 -0.04
CA PRO A 470 -16.48 -39.90 0.29
C PRO A 470 -15.15 -39.60 0.96
N ALA A 471 -14.85 -38.31 1.11
CA ALA A 471 -13.68 -37.82 1.83
C ALA A 471 -13.63 -38.32 3.30
N GLN A 472 -12.42 -38.44 3.83
CA GLN A 472 -12.15 -38.95 5.18
C GLN A 472 -12.91 -38.13 6.25
N GLY A 473 -13.76 -38.80 7.04
CA GLY A 473 -14.58 -38.18 8.10
C GLY A 473 -16.07 -38.07 7.81
N TRP A 474 -16.53 -38.52 6.64
CA TRP A 474 -17.96 -38.70 6.33
C TRP A 474 -18.31 -40.20 6.37
N GLU A 475 -19.43 -40.55 7.01
CA GLU A 475 -19.87 -41.94 7.18
C GLU A 475 -20.78 -42.39 6.03
N GLY A 476 -20.42 -43.49 5.38
CA GLY A 476 -21.24 -44.15 4.36
C GLY A 476 -20.79 -43.92 2.92
N LEU A 477 -21.48 -44.58 1.98
CA LEU A 477 -21.14 -44.63 0.56
C LEU A 477 -22.27 -44.06 -0.30
N VAL A 478 -21.92 -43.48 -1.45
CA VAL A 478 -22.90 -42.91 -2.38
C VAL A 478 -23.02 -43.79 -3.62
N VAL A 479 -24.26 -44.11 -4.01
CA VAL A 479 -24.59 -44.93 -5.16
C VAL A 479 -25.23 -44.08 -6.25
N LEU A 480 -24.63 -44.09 -7.44
CA LEU A 480 -25.10 -43.38 -8.62
C LEU A 480 -25.55 -44.33 -9.72
N GLY A 481 -26.57 -43.94 -10.49
CA GLY A 481 -27.03 -44.63 -11.70
C GLY A 481 -27.21 -43.66 -12.87
N TRP A 482 -27.49 -44.18 -14.07
CA TRP A 482 -27.70 -43.38 -15.29
C TRP A 482 -28.58 -44.02 -16.37
N PHE A 483 -29.53 -43.31 -16.98
CA PHE A 483 -30.52 -43.93 -17.90
C PHE A 483 -30.09 -44.08 -19.37
N LYS A 484 -28.90 -43.58 -19.76
CA LYS A 484 -28.38 -43.58 -21.14
C LYS A 484 -26.89 -43.88 -21.17
N ASN A 485 -26.27 -44.13 -22.32
CA ASN A 485 -24.81 -44.24 -22.41
C ASN A 485 -24.14 -42.95 -21.89
N VAL A 486 -23.47 -43.06 -20.74
CA VAL A 486 -22.77 -41.96 -20.07
C VAL A 486 -21.30 -42.00 -20.46
N SER A 487 -20.73 -40.84 -20.78
CA SER A 487 -19.31 -40.73 -21.10
C SER A 487 -18.46 -40.92 -19.84
N ARG A 488 -17.20 -41.34 -20.00
CA ARG A 488 -16.25 -41.38 -18.86
C ARG A 488 -16.03 -40.00 -18.24
N GLU A 489 -16.24 -38.92 -18.98
CA GLU A 489 -16.16 -37.56 -18.46
C GLU A 489 -17.31 -37.26 -17.49
N ASP A 490 -18.56 -37.63 -17.83
CA ASP A 490 -19.72 -37.38 -16.98
C ASP A 490 -19.65 -38.14 -15.64
N LEU A 491 -19.15 -39.39 -15.64
CA LEU A 491 -18.93 -40.16 -14.41
C LEU A 491 -17.84 -39.51 -13.52
N ARG A 492 -16.78 -38.98 -14.14
CA ARG A 492 -15.76 -38.20 -13.41
C ARG A 492 -16.35 -36.91 -12.87
N SER A 493 -17.33 -36.29 -13.55
CA SER A 493 -18.04 -35.09 -13.08
C SER A 493 -18.76 -35.34 -11.78
N ALA A 494 -19.57 -36.40 -11.75
CA ALA A 494 -20.34 -36.75 -10.57
C ALA A 494 -19.43 -37.13 -9.40
N MET A 495 -18.34 -37.85 -9.67
CA MET A 495 -17.35 -38.22 -8.65
C MET A 495 -16.61 -37.01 -8.08
N ALA A 496 -16.09 -36.12 -8.94
CA ALA A 496 -15.43 -34.89 -8.51
C ALA A 496 -16.36 -34.01 -7.68
N MET A 497 -17.64 -33.94 -8.06
CA MET A 497 -18.63 -33.17 -7.31
C MET A 497 -18.87 -33.72 -5.91
N ILE A 498 -19.15 -35.02 -5.79
CA ILE A 498 -19.40 -35.66 -4.50
C ILE A 498 -18.17 -35.46 -3.60
N LEU A 499 -16.97 -35.71 -4.12
CA LEU A 499 -15.74 -35.50 -3.37
C LEU A 499 -15.59 -34.04 -2.92
N SER A 500 -15.84 -33.07 -3.80
CA SER A 500 -15.72 -31.65 -3.44
C SER A 500 -16.76 -31.20 -2.42
N VAL A 501 -18.00 -31.66 -2.53
CA VAL A 501 -19.05 -31.40 -1.52
C VAL A 501 -18.66 -32.04 -0.19
N SER A 502 -18.21 -33.30 -0.19
CA SER A 502 -17.74 -33.99 1.02
C SER A 502 -16.57 -33.24 1.67
N TRP A 503 -15.57 -32.81 0.89
CA TRP A 503 -14.44 -32.03 1.39
C TRP A 503 -14.88 -30.69 1.99
N PHE A 504 -15.78 -29.98 1.30
CA PHE A 504 -16.31 -28.71 1.78
C PHE A 504 -17.09 -28.89 3.10
N SER A 505 -17.95 -29.90 3.18
CA SER A 505 -18.70 -30.22 4.41
C SER A 505 -17.78 -30.59 5.57
N VAL A 506 -16.73 -31.38 5.34
CA VAL A 506 -15.72 -31.71 6.37
C VAL A 506 -14.96 -30.46 6.83
N ALA A 507 -14.57 -29.59 5.90
CA ALA A 507 -13.90 -28.33 6.23
C ALA A 507 -14.82 -27.41 7.05
N LEU A 508 -16.09 -27.30 6.69
CA LEU A 508 -17.08 -26.48 7.40
C LEU A 508 -17.36 -27.00 8.81
N LYS A 509 -17.52 -28.33 8.97
CA LYS A 509 -17.70 -28.97 10.28
C LYS A 509 -16.50 -28.70 11.20
N ARG A 510 -15.27 -28.87 10.68
CA ARG A 510 -14.04 -28.59 11.44
C ARG A 510 -13.95 -27.13 11.87
N GLU A 511 -14.35 -26.21 11.01
CA GLU A 511 -14.33 -24.78 11.35
C GLU A 511 -15.37 -24.45 12.44
N GLN A 512 -16.57 -25.05 12.37
CA GLN A 512 -17.58 -24.89 13.42
C GLN A 512 -17.11 -25.46 14.77
N GLU A 513 -16.50 -26.65 14.77
CA GLU A 513 -15.92 -27.24 15.99
C GLU A 513 -14.84 -26.35 16.60
N ARG A 514 -14.00 -25.71 15.77
CA ARG A 514 -13.02 -24.72 16.22
C ARG A 514 -13.68 -23.48 16.82
N LEU A 515 -14.70 -22.93 16.18
CA LEU A 515 -15.42 -21.75 16.68
C LEU A 515 -16.07 -22.04 18.04
N LEU A 516 -16.75 -23.19 18.18
CA LEU A 516 -17.33 -23.62 19.46
C LEU A 516 -16.27 -23.84 20.55
N ALA A 517 -15.12 -24.41 20.20
CA ALA A 517 -14.01 -24.58 21.14
C ALA A 517 -13.44 -23.23 21.61
N VAL A 518 -13.31 -22.25 20.70
CA VAL A 518 -12.87 -20.88 21.03
C VAL A 518 -13.89 -20.18 21.92
N GLU A 519 -15.18 -20.25 21.60
CA GLU A 519 -16.24 -19.67 22.44
C GLU A 519 -16.24 -20.30 23.85
N GLY A 520 -16.10 -21.63 23.94
CA GLY A 520 -15.98 -22.34 25.21
C GLY A 520 -14.75 -21.91 26.01
N ALA A 521 -13.61 -21.68 25.35
CA ALA A 521 -12.40 -21.18 26.01
C ALA A 521 -12.58 -19.75 26.55
N ILE A 522 -13.23 -18.85 25.78
CA ILE A 522 -13.53 -17.48 26.23
C ILE A 522 -14.43 -17.52 27.48
N LYS A 523 -15.51 -18.31 27.45
CA LYS A 523 -16.41 -18.49 28.61
C LYS A 523 -15.68 -19.04 29.84
N ALA A 524 -14.73 -19.97 29.66
CA ALA A 524 -13.92 -20.50 30.75
C ALA A 524 -13.00 -19.42 31.37
N VAL A 525 -12.40 -18.55 30.55
CA VAL A 525 -11.57 -17.43 31.04
C VAL A 525 -12.41 -16.42 31.82
N VAL A 526 -13.58 -16.03 31.29
CA VAL A 526 -14.51 -15.12 31.97
C VAL A 526 -14.97 -15.71 33.31
N ALA A 527 -15.35 -16.99 33.34
CA ALA A 527 -15.74 -17.67 34.57
C ALA A 527 -14.60 -17.72 35.61
N ALA A 528 -13.35 -17.83 35.18
CA ALA A 528 -12.19 -17.78 36.07
C ALA A 528 -11.97 -16.39 36.69
N VAL A 529 -12.23 -15.31 35.93
CA VAL A 529 -12.20 -13.93 36.44
C VAL A 529 -13.31 -13.73 37.48
N ASP A 530 -14.54 -14.11 37.14
CA ASP A 530 -15.71 -14.01 38.03
C ASP A 530 -15.56 -14.85 39.31
N ALA A 531 -14.85 -15.98 39.25
CA ALA A 531 -14.56 -16.79 40.43
C ALA A 531 -13.55 -16.11 41.37
N LYS A 532 -12.66 -15.27 40.83
CA LYS A 532 -11.62 -14.56 41.57
C LYS A 532 -12.12 -13.25 42.19
N ASP A 533 -13.08 -12.62 41.53
CA ASP A 533 -13.81 -11.43 41.98
C ASP A 533 -15.30 -11.78 42.14
N PRO A 534 -15.72 -12.39 43.27
CA PRO A 534 -17.10 -12.85 43.46
C PRO A 534 -18.15 -11.73 43.35
N GLU A 535 -17.73 -10.46 43.54
CA GLU A 535 -18.60 -9.29 43.40
C GLU A 535 -18.97 -8.97 41.94
N THR A 536 -18.26 -9.55 40.95
CA THR A 536 -18.47 -9.32 39.52
C THR A 536 -19.12 -10.51 38.80
N ARG A 537 -19.77 -11.45 39.51
CA ARG A 537 -20.41 -12.61 38.85
C ARG A 537 -21.45 -12.17 37.82
N GLY A 538 -21.26 -12.56 36.56
CA GLY A 538 -22.11 -12.17 35.43
C GLY A 538 -22.02 -10.68 35.04
N HIS A 539 -21.10 -9.92 35.64
CA HIS A 539 -20.83 -8.51 35.31
C HIS A 539 -20.32 -8.38 33.88
N SER A 540 -19.32 -9.18 33.51
CA SER A 540 -18.73 -9.18 32.17
C SER A 540 -19.78 -9.41 31.07
N GLU A 541 -20.75 -10.30 31.32
CA GLU A 541 -21.86 -10.57 30.39
C GLU A 541 -22.84 -9.39 30.31
N ARG A 542 -23.17 -8.77 31.46
CA ARG A 542 -24.04 -7.60 31.53
C ARG A 542 -23.43 -6.37 30.85
N VAL A 543 -22.15 -6.07 31.11
CA VAL A 543 -21.40 -4.99 30.47
C VAL A 543 -21.34 -5.21 28.96
N ALA A 544 -21.06 -6.43 28.50
CA ALA A 544 -21.04 -6.76 27.08
C ALA A 544 -22.43 -6.60 26.43
N SER A 545 -23.49 -7.01 27.13
CA SER A 545 -24.89 -6.83 26.70
C SER A 545 -25.27 -5.36 26.56
N LEU A 546 -24.98 -4.52 27.56
CA LEU A 546 -25.26 -3.09 27.51
C LEU A 546 -24.43 -2.39 26.43
N SER A 547 -23.14 -2.76 26.30
CA SER A 547 -22.26 -2.22 25.24
C SER A 547 -22.81 -2.50 23.84
N ARG A 548 -23.41 -3.67 23.62
CA ARG A 548 -24.11 -4.02 22.38
C ARG A 548 -25.26 -3.06 22.10
N GLU A 549 -26.15 -2.87 23.08
CA GLU A 549 -27.33 -2.02 22.93
C GLU A 549 -26.95 -0.56 22.67
N LEU A 550 -25.93 -0.05 23.38
CA LEU A 550 -25.39 1.29 23.16
C LEU A 550 -24.83 1.46 21.75
N ALA A 551 -24.02 0.52 21.27
CA ALA A 551 -23.42 0.59 19.94
C ALA A 551 -24.47 0.50 18.81
N VAL A 552 -25.50 -0.34 18.99
CA VAL A 552 -26.62 -0.42 18.05
C VAL A 552 -27.41 0.90 18.02
N ALA A 553 -27.69 1.49 19.19
CA ALA A 553 -28.39 2.78 19.28
C ALA A 553 -27.59 3.93 18.66
N LEU A 554 -26.26 3.83 18.64
CA LEU A 554 -25.36 4.78 17.98
C LEU A 554 -25.25 4.57 16.46
N GLY A 555 -25.85 3.52 15.90
CA GLY A 555 -25.81 3.21 14.47
C GLY A 555 -24.50 2.59 14.00
N CYS A 556 -23.76 1.92 14.88
CA CYS A 556 -22.53 1.21 14.51
C CYS A 556 -22.82 -0.01 13.63
N SER A 557 -21.84 -0.43 12.82
CA SER A 557 -21.96 -1.64 11.99
C SER A 557 -22.00 -2.92 12.83
N SER A 558 -22.58 -3.99 12.28
CA SER A 558 -22.60 -5.32 12.92
C SER A 558 -21.21 -5.78 13.36
N ASP A 559 -20.22 -5.61 12.49
CA ASP A 559 -18.84 -6.05 12.73
C ASP A 559 -18.21 -5.30 13.91
N PHE A 560 -18.43 -3.99 13.99
CA PHE A 560 -17.97 -3.18 15.13
C PHE A 560 -18.65 -3.63 16.43
N VAL A 561 -19.96 -3.89 16.39
CA VAL A 561 -20.74 -4.34 17.55
C VAL A 561 -20.23 -5.68 18.06
N GLU A 562 -19.97 -6.65 17.18
CA GLU A 562 -19.45 -7.97 17.56
C GLU A 562 -18.05 -7.89 18.20
N GLU A 563 -17.15 -7.10 17.60
CA GLU A 563 -15.81 -6.90 18.16
C GLU A 563 -15.82 -6.14 19.49
N LEU A 564 -16.67 -5.13 19.62
CA LEU A 564 -16.88 -4.38 20.87
C LEU A 564 -17.37 -5.31 21.98
N VAL A 565 -18.34 -6.17 21.69
CA VAL A 565 -18.89 -7.14 22.66
C VAL A 565 -17.82 -8.11 23.13
N LEU A 566 -16.95 -8.58 22.24
CA LEU A 566 -15.82 -9.44 22.61
C LEU A 566 -14.85 -8.69 23.55
N GLY A 567 -14.49 -7.45 23.20
CA GLY A 567 -13.63 -6.61 24.05
C GLY A 567 -14.24 -6.31 25.42
N ALA A 568 -15.53 -5.96 25.46
CA ALA A 568 -16.29 -5.72 26.67
C ALA A 568 -16.43 -6.98 27.54
N THR A 569 -16.53 -8.17 26.92
CA THR A 569 -16.55 -9.45 27.66
C THR A 569 -15.23 -9.72 28.37
N LEU A 570 -14.11 -9.24 27.81
CA LEU A 570 -12.75 -9.52 28.26
C LEU A 570 -12.11 -8.37 29.05
N HIS A 571 -12.81 -7.25 29.24
CA HIS A 571 -12.23 -5.99 29.76
C HIS A 571 -11.49 -6.18 31.10
N ASP A 572 -12.03 -7.04 31.96
CA ASP A 572 -11.55 -7.28 33.32
C ASP A 572 -10.58 -8.47 33.45
N VAL A 573 -10.19 -9.14 32.35
CA VAL A 573 -9.35 -10.36 32.40
C VAL A 573 -8.02 -10.15 33.13
N GLY A 574 -7.50 -8.92 33.14
CA GLY A 574 -6.28 -8.56 33.84
C GLY A 574 -6.36 -8.66 35.36
N LYS A 575 -7.56 -8.72 35.94
CA LYS A 575 -7.75 -8.96 37.39
C LYS A 575 -7.16 -10.30 37.84
N ILE A 576 -6.95 -11.25 36.92
CA ILE A 576 -6.19 -12.49 37.17
C ILE A 576 -4.76 -12.19 37.66
N GLY A 577 -4.15 -11.08 37.24
CA GLY A 577 -2.82 -10.66 37.68
C GLY A 577 -2.79 -9.87 39.00
N ILE A 578 -3.94 -9.50 39.56
CA ILE A 578 -4.04 -8.69 40.79
C ILE A 578 -4.06 -9.60 42.03
N PRO A 579 -3.30 -9.32 43.11
CA PRO A 579 -3.33 -10.12 44.33
C PRO A 579 -4.71 -10.16 45.01
N ASP A 580 -5.14 -11.34 45.47
CA ASP A 580 -6.44 -11.54 46.12
C ASP A 580 -6.63 -10.65 47.36
N ALA A 581 -5.55 -10.44 48.14
CA ALA A 581 -5.57 -9.58 49.32
C ALA A 581 -5.92 -8.11 49.01
N ILE A 582 -5.68 -7.66 47.77
CA ILE A 582 -6.04 -6.32 47.28
C ILE A 582 -7.46 -6.37 46.70
N LEU A 583 -7.74 -7.35 45.83
CA LEU A 583 -9.01 -7.44 45.10
C LEU A 583 -10.21 -7.71 46.02
N GLN A 584 -10.03 -8.53 47.06
CA GLN A 584 -11.10 -8.96 47.98
C GLN A 584 -11.09 -8.18 49.31
N LYS A 585 -10.37 -7.05 49.39
CA LYS A 585 -10.21 -6.30 50.65
C LYS A 585 -11.57 -5.73 51.12
N PRO A 586 -12.04 -6.05 52.34
CA PRO A 586 -13.32 -5.57 52.87
C PRO A 586 -13.25 -4.14 53.43
N ALA A 587 -12.42 -3.28 52.83
CA ALA A 587 -12.16 -1.92 53.29
C ALA A 587 -11.69 -1.04 52.12
N LYS A 588 -11.68 0.29 52.32
CA LYS A 588 -11.11 1.21 51.33
C LYS A 588 -9.64 0.85 51.06
N LEU A 589 -9.29 0.86 49.78
CA LEU A 589 -7.93 0.66 49.30
C LEU A 589 -7.09 1.90 49.61
N THR A 590 -5.83 1.68 49.94
CA THR A 590 -4.80 2.72 49.96
C THR A 590 -4.45 3.15 48.53
N GLU A 591 -3.76 4.28 48.37
CA GLU A 591 -3.36 4.78 47.06
C GLU A 591 -2.48 3.78 46.29
N ASP A 592 -1.55 3.11 46.98
CA ASP A 592 -0.67 2.09 46.40
C ASP A 592 -1.44 0.83 45.97
N GLU A 593 -2.38 0.38 46.80
CA GLU A 593 -3.25 -0.76 46.46
C GLU A 593 -4.17 -0.43 45.28
N PHE A 594 -4.67 0.80 45.20
CA PHE A 594 -5.48 1.25 44.08
C PHE A 594 -4.65 1.42 42.80
N ALA A 595 -3.41 1.91 42.90
CA ALA A 595 -2.47 1.95 41.78
C ALA A 595 -2.23 0.55 41.21
N ARG A 596 -2.17 -0.48 42.07
CA ARG A 596 -2.06 -1.86 41.64
C ARG A 596 -3.28 -2.33 40.86
N ILE A 597 -4.50 -1.95 41.27
CA ILE A 597 -5.72 -2.26 40.51
C ILE A 597 -5.71 -1.59 39.14
N LYS A 598 -5.21 -0.35 39.02
CA LYS A 598 -5.12 0.37 37.73
C LYS A 598 -4.26 -0.33 36.68
N GLU A 599 -3.43 -1.29 37.08
CA GLU A 599 -2.60 -2.07 36.14
C GLU A 599 -3.40 -3.12 35.35
N HIS A 600 -4.61 -3.49 35.79
CA HIS A 600 -5.33 -4.61 35.19
C HIS A 600 -5.65 -4.45 33.69
N PRO A 601 -5.91 -3.27 33.09
CA PRO A 601 -6.09 -3.19 31.64
C PRO A 601 -4.80 -3.58 30.90
N SER A 602 -3.64 -3.14 31.40
CA SER A 602 -2.32 -3.49 30.84
C SER A 602 -1.98 -4.96 31.05
N LEU A 603 -2.28 -5.52 32.22
CA LEU A 603 -2.11 -6.95 32.48
C LEU A 603 -3.04 -7.79 31.60
N GLY A 604 -4.26 -7.32 31.33
CA GLY A 604 -5.20 -7.98 30.42
C GLY A 604 -4.67 -8.07 29.00
N ARG A 605 -4.07 -6.98 28.49
CA ARG A 605 -3.36 -6.99 27.20
C ARG A 605 -2.21 -8.00 27.20
N ASP A 606 -1.43 -8.05 28.26
CA ASP A 606 -0.26 -8.93 28.34
C ASP A 606 -0.65 -10.41 28.46
N ILE A 607 -1.74 -10.72 29.17
CA ILE A 607 -2.35 -12.07 29.24
C ILE A 607 -2.87 -12.50 27.86
N LEU A 608 -3.49 -11.58 27.13
CA LEU A 608 -4.08 -11.86 25.81
C LEU A 608 -3.11 -11.63 24.64
N LYS A 609 -1.80 -11.39 24.87
CA LYS A 609 -0.83 -11.01 23.83
C LYS A 609 -0.71 -12.00 22.67
N THR A 610 -1.02 -13.27 22.88
CA THR A 610 -0.98 -14.32 21.85
C THR A 610 -2.29 -14.47 21.10
N VAL A 611 -3.37 -13.84 21.59
CA VAL A 611 -4.68 -13.81 20.95
C VAL A 611 -4.72 -12.62 20.01
N LYS A 612 -5.05 -12.87 18.73
CA LYS A 612 -5.20 -11.81 17.73
C LYS A 612 -6.54 -11.09 17.91
N LEU A 613 -6.60 -10.15 18.83
CA LEU A 613 -7.74 -9.26 19.00
C LEU A 613 -7.76 -8.20 17.89
N SER A 614 -8.95 -7.81 17.44
CA SER A 614 -9.11 -6.65 16.57
C SER A 614 -8.70 -5.36 17.30
N SER A 615 -8.53 -4.27 16.55
CA SER A 615 -8.28 -2.96 17.18
C SER A 615 -9.41 -2.58 18.12
N THR A 616 -10.66 -2.78 17.73
CA THR A 616 -11.86 -2.46 18.52
C THR A 616 -11.88 -3.22 19.84
N ALA A 617 -11.69 -4.55 19.80
CA ALA A 617 -11.72 -5.39 20.99
C ALA A 617 -10.56 -5.06 21.95
N ARG A 618 -9.37 -4.78 21.39
CA ARG A 618 -8.19 -4.38 22.17
C ARG A 618 -8.39 -3.01 22.83
N GLN A 619 -8.98 -2.06 22.12
CA GLN A 619 -9.26 -0.72 22.65
C GLN A 619 -10.34 -0.75 23.73
N ALA A 620 -11.43 -1.50 23.52
CA ALA A 620 -12.43 -1.76 24.55
C ALA A 620 -11.79 -2.31 25.84
N LEU A 621 -10.85 -3.26 25.72
CA LEU A 621 -10.14 -3.81 26.88
C LEU A 621 -9.19 -2.82 27.54
N LEU A 622 -8.44 -2.01 26.77
CA LEU A 622 -7.42 -1.12 27.34
C LEU A 622 -8.00 0.19 27.88
N GLU A 623 -9.02 0.72 27.21
CA GLU A 623 -9.46 2.10 27.37
C GLU A 623 -10.77 2.21 28.19
N HIS A 624 -11.32 1.11 28.72
CA HIS A 624 -12.58 1.13 29.49
C HIS A 624 -12.51 1.94 30.79
N HIS A 625 -11.32 2.34 31.22
CA HIS A 625 -11.10 3.26 32.34
C HIS A 625 -10.49 4.62 31.93
N GLU A 626 -10.37 4.86 30.62
CA GLU A 626 -10.02 6.18 30.11
C GLU A 626 -11.21 7.13 30.20
N LYS A 627 -10.92 8.42 30.34
CA LYS A 627 -11.93 9.47 30.55
C LYS A 627 -11.65 10.64 29.62
N LEU A 628 -12.69 11.31 29.14
CA LEU A 628 -12.50 12.38 28.14
C LEU A 628 -11.66 13.57 28.65
N ASP A 629 -11.61 13.81 29.96
CA ASP A 629 -10.77 14.84 30.58
C ASP A 629 -9.30 14.44 30.77
N GLY A 630 -8.90 13.22 30.39
CA GLY A 630 -7.54 12.72 30.56
C GLY A 630 -7.22 12.24 31.99
N SER A 631 -8.18 12.24 32.91
CA SER A 631 -7.98 11.75 34.30
C SER A 631 -8.06 10.22 34.43
N GLY A 632 -8.23 9.52 33.31
CA GLY A 632 -8.34 8.07 33.23
C GLY A 632 -7.00 7.32 33.31
N TYR A 633 -7.06 6.02 33.08
CA TYR A 633 -5.89 5.13 33.05
C TYR A 633 -6.15 3.97 32.06
N PRO A 634 -5.10 3.28 31.54
CA PRO A 634 -3.69 3.35 31.92
C PRO A 634 -2.82 4.40 31.19
N GLU A 635 -3.26 4.95 30.07
CA GLU A 635 -2.47 5.85 29.22
C GLU A 635 -2.80 7.33 29.42
N GLY A 636 -3.94 7.66 30.05
CA GLY A 636 -4.36 9.03 30.32
C GLY A 636 -4.82 9.74 29.04
N LEU A 637 -5.52 9.01 28.18
CA LEU A 637 -6.03 9.50 26.90
C LEU A 637 -7.12 10.54 27.14
N SER A 638 -7.19 11.57 26.28
CA SER A 638 -8.17 12.66 26.42
C SER A 638 -8.97 12.90 25.13
N GLY A 639 -10.21 13.37 25.28
CA GLY A 639 -11.10 13.74 24.17
C GLY A 639 -11.12 12.70 23.05
N ASP A 640 -10.68 13.12 21.86
CA ASP A 640 -10.70 12.28 20.66
C ASP A 640 -9.65 11.16 20.60
N GLN A 641 -8.74 11.12 21.58
CA GLN A 641 -7.76 10.04 21.70
C GLN A 641 -8.37 8.76 22.30
N VAL A 642 -9.43 8.88 23.12
CA VAL A 642 -10.18 7.72 23.60
C VAL A 642 -11.02 7.19 22.44
N SER A 643 -10.85 5.92 22.08
CA SER A 643 -11.62 5.31 21.01
C SER A 643 -13.10 5.25 21.34
N LEU A 644 -13.94 5.15 20.30
CA LEU A 644 -15.37 4.92 20.49
C LEU A 644 -15.66 3.64 21.29
N ALA A 645 -14.84 2.60 21.12
CA ALA A 645 -14.96 1.35 21.86
C ALA A 645 -14.72 1.55 23.37
N GLY A 646 -13.63 2.25 23.73
CA GLY A 646 -13.33 2.63 25.12
C GLY A 646 -14.45 3.46 25.74
N ARG A 647 -14.95 4.48 25.01
CA ARG A 647 -16.05 5.35 25.48
C ARG A 647 -17.35 4.58 25.76
N ILE A 648 -17.70 3.59 24.92
CA ILE A 648 -18.91 2.79 25.12
C ILE A 648 -18.76 1.87 26.33
N VAL A 649 -17.64 1.12 26.42
CA VAL A 649 -17.43 0.17 27.51
C VAL A 649 -17.27 0.89 28.86
N ALA A 650 -16.61 2.05 28.91
CA ALA A 650 -16.50 2.85 30.12
C ALA A 650 -17.86 3.26 30.69
N VAL A 651 -18.81 3.62 29.83
CA VAL A 651 -20.19 3.95 30.25
C VAL A 651 -20.94 2.69 30.68
N ALA A 652 -20.83 1.59 29.94
CA ALA A 652 -21.51 0.34 30.26
C ALA A 652 -21.03 -0.28 31.58
N ASP A 653 -19.71 -0.31 31.81
CA ASP A 653 -19.07 -0.79 33.04
C ASP A 653 -19.51 0.05 34.25
N ALA A 654 -19.35 1.37 34.16
CA ALA A 654 -19.76 2.28 35.22
C ALA A 654 -21.26 2.19 35.54
N PHE A 655 -22.11 2.01 34.53
CA PHE A 655 -23.55 1.84 34.72
C PHE A 655 -23.87 0.54 35.45
N ASP A 656 -23.37 -0.62 34.99
CA ASP A 656 -23.60 -1.90 35.68
C ASP A 656 -23.04 -1.89 37.11
N ALA A 657 -21.87 -1.29 37.30
CA ALA A 657 -21.24 -1.15 38.60
C ALA A 657 -22.08 -0.33 39.61
N LEU A 658 -22.78 0.70 39.14
CA LEU A 658 -23.66 1.54 39.97
C LEU A 658 -25.05 0.91 40.18
N SER A 659 -25.54 0.15 39.22
CA SER A 659 -26.83 -0.55 39.28
C SER A 659 -26.79 -1.85 40.09
N SER A 660 -25.63 -2.51 40.16
CA SER A 660 -25.47 -3.80 40.84
C SER A 660 -25.27 -3.67 42.36
N ARG A 661 -25.83 -4.62 43.11
CA ARG A 661 -25.63 -4.75 44.57
C ARG A 661 -24.24 -5.31 44.86
N ARG A 662 -23.47 -4.65 45.74
CA ARG A 662 -22.15 -5.11 46.22
C ARG A 662 -22.19 -5.37 47.73
N THR A 663 -21.22 -6.12 48.26
CA THR A 663 -21.20 -6.58 49.67
C THR A 663 -21.36 -5.45 50.70
N TYR A 664 -20.96 -4.22 50.35
CA TYR A 664 -21.00 -3.05 51.22
C TYR A 664 -21.96 -1.94 50.78
N LYS A 665 -22.74 -2.13 49.69
CA LYS A 665 -23.53 -1.04 49.08
C LYS A 665 -24.69 -1.57 48.24
N GLU A 666 -25.91 -1.09 48.51
CA GLU A 666 -27.05 -1.28 47.62
C GLU A 666 -26.86 -0.53 46.29
N GLY A 667 -27.40 -1.09 45.21
CA GLY A 667 -27.42 -0.44 43.90
C GLY A 667 -28.12 0.93 43.97
N TRP A 668 -27.66 1.88 43.17
CA TRP A 668 -28.26 3.21 43.15
C TRP A 668 -29.62 3.20 42.43
N PRO A 669 -30.58 4.07 42.82
CA PRO A 669 -31.78 4.29 42.03
C PRO A 669 -31.42 4.70 40.61
N LEU A 670 -32.12 4.16 39.61
CA LEU A 670 -31.83 4.39 38.19
C LEU A 670 -31.77 5.88 37.84
N GLU A 671 -32.70 6.67 38.39
CA GLU A 671 -32.78 8.12 38.16
C GLU A 671 -31.49 8.82 38.62
N LYS A 672 -30.96 8.42 39.77
CA LYS A 672 -29.71 8.96 40.32
C LYS A 672 -28.49 8.56 39.49
N ILE A 673 -28.51 7.36 38.90
CA ILE A 673 -27.43 6.90 38.01
C ILE A 673 -27.43 7.75 36.73
N LEU A 674 -28.59 7.96 36.11
CA LEU A 674 -28.70 8.76 34.90
C LEU A 674 -28.32 10.23 35.14
N GLU A 675 -28.73 10.83 36.27
CA GLU A 675 -28.30 12.17 36.67
C GLU A 675 -26.78 12.29 36.81
N LEU A 676 -26.10 11.26 37.31
CA LEU A 676 -24.63 11.25 37.40
C LEU A 676 -23.98 11.26 36.01
N PHE A 677 -24.51 10.48 35.08
CA PHE A 677 -24.01 10.47 33.70
C PHE A 677 -24.27 11.80 32.98
N ASP A 678 -25.39 12.47 33.26
CA ASP A 678 -25.66 13.82 32.74
C ASP A 678 -24.65 14.84 33.27
N GLN A 679 -24.32 14.80 34.55
CA GLN A 679 -23.31 15.68 35.16
C GLN A 679 -21.90 15.41 34.63
N GLY A 680 -21.59 14.15 34.30
CA GLY A 680 -20.31 13.74 33.72
C GLY A 680 -20.22 13.87 32.19
N SER A 681 -21.32 14.21 31.52
CA SER A 681 -21.42 14.28 30.06
C SER A 681 -20.55 15.41 29.50
N GLY A 682 -19.68 15.09 28.54
CA GLY A 682 -18.74 16.03 27.93
C GLY A 682 -17.50 16.33 28.77
N ILE A 683 -17.41 15.77 29.98
CA ILE A 683 -16.25 15.90 30.87
C ILE A 683 -15.59 14.53 31.05
N LEU A 684 -16.32 13.57 31.58
CA LEU A 684 -15.84 12.21 31.83
C LEU A 684 -16.28 11.25 30.72
N TYR A 685 -17.51 11.42 30.25
CA TYR A 685 -18.18 10.52 29.30
C TYR A 685 -18.55 11.24 28.01
N ASP A 686 -18.58 10.50 26.90
CA ASP A 686 -18.99 11.03 25.60
C ASP A 686 -20.47 11.40 25.59
N PRO A 687 -20.84 12.65 25.26
CA PRO A 687 -22.24 13.08 25.18
C PRO A 687 -23.12 12.21 24.28
N LYS A 688 -22.56 11.66 23.18
CA LYS A 688 -23.30 10.79 22.27
C LYS A 688 -23.62 9.45 22.93
N VAL A 689 -22.68 8.89 23.67
CA VAL A 689 -22.85 7.61 24.38
C VAL A 689 -23.80 7.79 25.56
N VAL A 690 -23.70 8.89 26.31
CA VAL A 690 -24.66 9.21 27.39
C VAL A 690 -26.08 9.37 26.84
N LYS A 691 -26.24 10.04 25.69
CA LYS A 691 -27.54 10.15 25.02
C LYS A 691 -28.09 8.77 24.61
N ALA A 692 -27.24 7.88 24.10
CA ALA A 692 -27.63 6.51 23.78
C ALA A 692 -28.03 5.74 25.06
N LEU A 693 -27.30 5.92 26.17
CA LEU A 693 -27.62 5.33 27.47
C LEU A 693 -29.01 5.74 27.96
N HIS A 694 -29.42 6.99 27.81
CA HIS A 694 -30.78 7.42 28.14
C HIS A 694 -31.85 6.69 27.32
N SER A 695 -31.53 6.29 26.08
CA SER A 695 -32.49 5.60 25.22
C SER A 695 -32.64 4.11 25.53
N VAL A 696 -31.56 3.40 25.89
CA VAL A 696 -31.58 1.93 26.08
C VAL A 696 -31.42 1.49 27.53
N GLY A 697 -30.71 2.28 28.35
CA GLY A 697 -30.35 1.96 29.73
C GLY A 697 -31.54 1.66 30.64
N PRO A 698 -32.66 2.40 30.61
CA PRO A 698 -33.83 2.10 31.43
C PRO A 698 -34.45 0.73 31.15
N ASP A 699 -34.55 0.34 29.87
CA ASP A 699 -35.08 -0.96 29.46
C ASP A 699 -34.11 -2.08 29.81
N TRP A 700 -32.83 -1.90 29.51
CA TRP A 700 -31.77 -2.82 29.86
C TRP A 700 -31.71 -3.08 31.38
N HIS A 701 -31.78 -2.01 32.19
CA HIS A 701 -31.78 -2.10 33.65
C HIS A 701 -32.99 -2.89 34.17
N ARG A 702 -34.19 -2.64 33.60
CA ARG A 702 -35.39 -3.40 33.96
C ARG A 702 -35.28 -4.89 33.62
N GLN A 703 -34.62 -5.25 32.52
CA GLN A 703 -34.50 -6.64 32.10
C GLN A 703 -33.47 -7.42 32.93
N ASN A 704 -32.36 -6.78 33.29
CA ASN A 704 -31.23 -7.44 33.96
C ASN A 704 -31.31 -7.38 35.50
N HIS A 705 -32.10 -6.48 36.08
CA HIS A 705 -32.25 -6.35 37.54
C HIS A 705 -33.66 -6.68 38.08
N LYS A 706 -34.61 -7.13 37.23
CA LYS A 706 -35.88 -7.75 37.68
C LYS A 706 -35.70 -9.22 38.03
N THR A 707 -34.99 -9.52 39.12
CA THR A 707 -35.10 -10.81 39.83
C THR A 707 -34.93 -10.59 41.34
N GLY A 708 -35.82 -9.76 41.89
CA GLY A 708 -36.09 -9.73 43.33
C GLY A 708 -37.22 -10.66 43.77
N ASP A 709 -37.85 -11.41 42.85
CA ASP A 709 -39.03 -12.23 43.19
C ASP A 709 -39.19 -13.50 42.34
N ARG A 710 -38.15 -14.34 42.32
CA ARG A 710 -38.33 -15.79 42.18
C ARG A 710 -37.85 -16.44 43.47
N THR A 711 -38.71 -16.36 44.48
CA THR A 711 -38.67 -17.23 45.65
C THR A 711 -39.18 -18.62 45.27
N SER A 712 -38.56 -19.65 45.88
CA SER A 712 -38.80 -21.11 45.86
C SER A 712 -37.93 -21.96 44.94
#